data_AF-A0A8C2C2M8-F1
#
_entry.id   AF-A0A8C2C2M8-F1
#
_cell.length_a   1.000
_cell.length_b   1.000
_cell.length_c   1.000
_cell.angle_alpha   90.00
_cell.angle_beta   90.00
_cell.angle_gamma   90.00
#
_symmetry.space_group_name_H-M   'P 1'
#
loop_
_entity.id
_entity.type
_entity.pdbx_description
1 polymer ?
#
loop_
_entity_poly.entity_id
_entity_poly.type
_entity_poly.pdbx_seq_one_letter_code
_entity_poly.pdbx_strand_id
1 'polypeptide(L)'
;MSKSRDSSPTFFLETDDLTQEQREKAKQMKKGGLKDKRPMDSNYLDETDEPAPKIKFNLHFDRGIRKVKEEPAQQDSERFTLKRLFDAVSSGDVSKLQGLHQYLHKNMKRLTDSQYKSNGKTALLKALLNLREGENDTIEHLLEIAEKLGDLKTFVNAAYTDSFYEGQTALHVAIERRSAKFVQMLVKKGADVHAKACGKFFQPNQETCFYFGELPLSLAACTNQPDIVDFLMNNPYQAVDVRKRDSHGNTVLHALVSIADNSPENTEFVIAMYDHILIKADQLHPKIKLEDIENNEGLIPLTLAAKTGKLGLLKHIVQREFKGRRHLSRKITEWAYGPVCSSLYDLASLDTYDKNSALEIIVYGSEIPNRLEMLNIEPFNRLIEEKWERFAKRMFMFNFIVYVIYLFILTAVAYHREAGKDFNNSQPPFRYKNNSQDYLLLTGHIISTTGALYFFIRGLIDLFRKRPGFQSLLIDGYTDQLFFLQAVLFLVCALLYCLGQDQYVAWLVLCLALSWVNLLYFSRGSKNMGIYSVMIQKMVLGEIRRFLVVYMVFLIGFSTAVVTLLDEESINKDQRANISENQRNESSEGQSKQDSSDEHCKKNAFKSIYFTTLELFKFTIGMGDLEFTDQYRYAEVFYVLLIVYIVMTYILMLNMLIALMNQRVDEMSVESANIWKLQRAITTLDMEWILPQCLKIKLRSGQEKDLGGGQEPDLRWCFSVEEVNWNQWNRNLGVITEDPGECLPVSSPTELQREPNQRGLLQTLSKRWTQRQQHRDEQELSPLAEASSSV
;
A
#
# COMPACT_ATOMS: atom_id res chain seq x y z
N MET A 1 5.32 -21.82 12.02
CA MET A 1 4.88 -22.71 13.12
C MET A 1 6.02 -23.65 13.52
N SER A 2 6.95 -23.20 14.36
CA SER A 2 7.93 -24.07 15.02
C SER A 2 7.47 -24.29 16.46
N LYS A 3 6.88 -25.47 16.73
CA LYS A 3 6.70 -25.92 18.12
C LYS A 3 8.09 -26.14 18.70
N SER A 4 8.50 -25.29 19.64
CA SER A 4 9.70 -25.49 20.44
C SER A 4 9.63 -26.86 21.11
N ARG A 5 10.46 -27.79 20.62
CA ARG A 5 10.83 -28.99 21.35
C ARG A 5 11.78 -28.54 22.45
N ASP A 6 11.24 -28.25 23.64
CA ASP A 6 11.92 -28.27 24.93
C ASP A 6 10.94 -27.79 26.02
N SER A 7 10.03 -28.68 26.40
CA SER A 7 9.36 -28.59 27.70
C SER A 7 8.98 -30.00 28.11
N SER A 8 9.84 -30.65 28.89
CA SER A 8 9.38 -31.73 29.75
C SER A 8 8.20 -31.20 30.57
N PRO A 9 7.08 -31.95 30.71
CA PRO A 9 5.95 -31.48 31.49
C PRO A 9 6.42 -31.29 32.93
N THR A 10 6.59 -30.04 33.35
CA THR A 10 6.98 -29.70 34.71
C THR A 10 5.75 -29.98 35.57
N PHE A 11 5.75 -31.10 36.28
CA PHE A 11 4.65 -31.46 37.19
C PHE A 11 4.65 -30.49 38.37
N PHE A 12 3.61 -29.65 38.47
CA PHE A 12 3.39 -28.79 39.63
C PHE A 12 2.43 -29.49 40.60
N LEU A 13 2.93 -29.77 41.81
CA LEU A 13 2.15 -30.29 42.92
C LEU A 13 1.47 -29.11 43.65
N GLU A 14 0.15 -29.10 43.76
CA GLU A 14 -0.60 -28.04 44.48
C GLU A 14 -1.34 -28.63 45.69
N THR A 15 -1.50 -27.86 46.77
CA THR A 15 -2.25 -28.30 47.96
C THR A 15 -3.73 -27.92 47.83
N ASP A 16 -4.63 -28.85 48.16
CA ASP A 16 -6.07 -28.58 48.19
C ASP A 16 -6.60 -28.57 49.63
N ASP A 17 -7.17 -27.44 50.01
CA ASP A 17 -7.80 -27.16 51.30
C ASP A 17 -9.34 -27.08 51.21
N LEU A 18 -9.93 -27.38 50.03
CA LEU A 18 -11.39 -27.37 49.86
C LEU A 18 -12.04 -28.60 50.50
N THR A 19 -13.05 -28.36 51.35
CA THR A 19 -13.95 -29.40 51.85
C THR A 19 -14.86 -29.93 50.74
N GLN A 20 -15.39 -31.14 50.93
CA GLN A 20 -16.19 -31.86 49.92
C GLN A 20 -17.46 -31.07 49.51
N GLU A 21 -18.12 -30.40 50.46
CA GLU A 21 -19.27 -29.51 50.19
C GLU A 21 -18.90 -28.28 49.35
N GLN A 22 -17.70 -27.72 49.55
CA GLN A 22 -17.23 -26.56 48.77
C GLN A 22 -16.89 -26.96 47.33
N ARG A 23 -16.40 -28.18 47.12
CA ARG A 23 -16.23 -28.77 45.78
C ARG A 23 -17.57 -28.93 45.06
N GLU A 24 -18.64 -29.22 45.78
CA GLU A 24 -19.99 -29.35 45.22
C GLU A 24 -20.62 -27.99 44.89
N LYS A 25 -20.47 -26.98 45.78
CA LYS A 25 -20.88 -25.59 45.50
C LYS A 25 -20.15 -24.99 44.29
N ALA A 26 -18.84 -25.21 44.19
CA ALA A 26 -18.04 -24.79 43.02
C ALA A 26 -18.43 -25.53 41.73
N LYS A 27 -19.06 -26.72 41.82
CA LYS A 27 -19.63 -27.44 40.67
C LYS A 27 -21.00 -26.93 40.24
N GLN A 28 -21.78 -26.31 41.14
CA GLN A 28 -23.12 -25.80 40.83
C GLN A 28 -23.12 -24.42 40.16
N MET A 29 -22.13 -23.55 40.45
CA MET A 29 -21.96 -22.23 39.81
C MET A 29 -21.41 -22.32 38.35
N LYS A 30 -21.49 -23.47 37.67
CA LYS A 30 -20.76 -23.79 36.43
C LYS A 30 -21.55 -23.63 35.12
N LYS A 31 -22.61 -22.82 35.07
CA LYS A 31 -23.49 -22.76 33.88
C LYS A 31 -23.73 -21.34 33.40
N GLY A 32 -22.82 -20.88 32.54
CA GLY A 32 -23.14 -19.91 31.49
C GLY A 32 -22.18 -18.73 31.42
N GLY A 33 -21.34 -18.69 30.37
CA GLY A 33 -20.56 -17.49 30.06
C GLY A 33 -20.03 -17.50 28.63
N LEU A 34 -20.33 -16.43 27.88
CA LEU A 34 -19.82 -16.18 26.54
C LEU A 34 -18.29 -15.95 26.61
N LYS A 35 -17.54 -16.64 25.75
CA LYS A 35 -16.09 -16.87 25.96
C LYS A 35 -15.15 -15.78 25.46
N ASP A 36 -15.58 -14.86 24.60
CA ASP A 36 -14.60 -14.26 23.68
C ASP A 36 -14.18 -12.82 23.96
N LYS A 37 -14.81 -12.08 24.90
CA LYS A 37 -14.41 -10.69 25.25
C LYS A 37 -14.71 -10.36 26.72
N ARG A 38 -13.71 -10.47 27.61
CA ARG A 38 -13.83 -10.05 29.01
C ARG A 38 -13.00 -8.77 29.25
N PRO A 39 -13.49 -7.81 30.06
CA PRO A 39 -12.73 -6.62 30.41
C PRO A 39 -11.53 -6.96 31.31
N MET A 40 -10.42 -6.24 31.14
CA MET A 40 -9.19 -6.46 31.91
C MET A 40 -9.38 -6.20 33.42
N ASP A 41 -10.22 -5.23 33.78
CA ASP A 41 -10.69 -5.04 35.16
C ASP A 41 -12.20 -4.87 35.23
N SER A 42 -12.83 -5.65 36.10
CA SER A 42 -14.23 -5.55 36.47
C SER A 42 -14.34 -5.48 37.98
N ASN A 43 -15.28 -4.66 38.46
CA ASN A 43 -15.70 -4.67 39.87
C ASN A 43 -16.59 -5.89 40.19
N TYR A 44 -17.08 -6.57 39.16
CA TYR A 44 -17.85 -7.81 39.25
C TYR A 44 -16.93 -9.01 39.02
N LEU A 45 -16.96 -9.96 39.95
CA LEU A 45 -16.23 -11.22 39.85
C LEU A 45 -16.97 -12.15 38.88
N ASP A 46 -16.50 -12.24 37.65
CA ASP A 46 -17.02 -13.20 36.67
C ASP A 46 -16.68 -14.64 37.07
N GLU A 47 -17.59 -15.56 36.74
CA GLU A 47 -17.53 -16.98 37.08
C GLU A 47 -16.19 -17.61 36.65
N THR A 48 -15.57 -18.31 37.62
CA THR A 48 -14.25 -18.93 37.51
C THR A 48 -14.26 -20.10 36.53
N ASP A 49 -13.52 -20.01 35.43
CA ASP A 49 -13.23 -21.17 34.58
C ASP A 49 -12.15 -22.06 35.20
N GLU A 50 -12.20 -23.36 34.86
CA GLU A 50 -11.32 -24.38 35.44
C GLU A 50 -9.84 -24.13 35.08
N PRO A 51 -8.92 -24.12 36.07
CA PRO A 51 -7.50 -24.22 35.77
C PRO A 51 -7.19 -25.63 35.22
N ALA A 52 -6.19 -25.74 34.35
CA ALA A 52 -5.74 -27.01 33.77
C ALA A 52 -5.56 -28.10 34.86
N PRO A 53 -5.91 -29.37 34.56
CA PRO A 53 -5.88 -30.44 35.55
C PRO A 53 -4.44 -30.64 36.06
N LYS A 54 -4.20 -30.24 37.32
CA LYS A 54 -2.96 -30.50 38.06
C LYS A 54 -3.24 -31.46 39.21
N ILE A 55 -2.22 -32.23 39.58
CA ILE A 55 -2.28 -33.17 40.69
C ILE A 55 -2.34 -32.36 41.99
N LYS A 56 -3.45 -32.49 42.73
CA LYS A 56 -3.66 -31.82 44.01
C LYS A 56 -3.58 -32.82 45.15
N PHE A 57 -2.86 -32.50 46.22
CA PHE A 57 -2.78 -33.32 47.43
C PHE A 57 -3.39 -32.60 48.63
N ASN A 58 -4.14 -33.34 49.46
CA ASN A 58 -4.82 -32.80 50.63
C ASN A 58 -3.93 -32.94 51.87
N LEU A 59 -3.47 -31.82 52.43
CA LEU A 59 -2.66 -31.80 53.66
C LEU A 59 -3.43 -32.31 54.89
N HIS A 60 -4.76 -32.22 54.88
CA HIS A 60 -5.62 -32.66 55.98
C HIS A 60 -6.12 -34.11 55.83
N PHE A 61 -5.55 -34.89 54.90
CA PHE A 61 -5.95 -36.28 54.67
C PHE A 61 -5.89 -37.14 55.95
N ASP A 62 -4.83 -37.00 56.75
CA ASP A 62 -4.67 -37.71 58.04
C ASP A 62 -5.71 -37.28 59.09
N ARG A 63 -6.09 -35.99 59.12
CA ARG A 63 -7.12 -35.48 60.06
C ARG A 63 -8.52 -35.99 59.73
N GLY A 64 -8.84 -36.14 58.44
CA GLY A 64 -10.10 -36.72 57.98
C GLY A 64 -10.27 -38.19 58.39
N ILE A 65 -9.17 -38.94 58.44
CA ILE A 65 -9.13 -40.33 58.93
C ILE A 65 -9.35 -40.37 60.45
N ARG A 66 -8.82 -39.39 61.20
CA ARG A 66 -8.93 -39.30 62.67
C ARG A 66 -10.27 -38.72 63.19
N LYS A 67 -11.22 -38.34 62.32
CA LYS A 67 -12.54 -37.76 62.68
C LYS A 67 -12.49 -36.58 63.68
N VAL A 68 -11.45 -35.75 63.63
CA VAL A 68 -11.40 -34.52 64.42
C VAL A 68 -12.28 -33.46 63.74
N LYS A 69 -13.40 -33.10 64.36
CA LYS A 69 -14.26 -31.98 63.91
C LYS A 69 -13.67 -30.66 64.43
N GLU A 70 -13.08 -29.86 63.55
CA GLU A 70 -12.79 -28.44 63.83
C GLU A 70 -14.04 -27.59 63.55
N GLU A 71 -14.24 -26.51 64.30
CA GLU A 71 -15.36 -25.60 64.11
C GLU A 71 -15.22 -24.80 62.79
N PRO A 72 -16.22 -24.81 61.90
CA PRO A 72 -16.11 -24.18 60.58
C PRO A 72 -15.95 -22.65 60.61
N ALA A 73 -16.42 -22.00 61.68
CA ALA A 73 -16.45 -20.53 61.78
C ALA A 73 -15.06 -19.88 61.99
N GLN A 74 -14.14 -20.54 62.70
CA GLN A 74 -12.76 -20.07 62.87
C GLN A 74 -11.94 -20.28 61.59
N GLN A 75 -12.21 -21.36 60.85
CA GLN A 75 -11.56 -21.66 59.58
C GLN A 75 -11.88 -20.61 58.51
N ASP A 76 -13.14 -20.17 58.40
CA ASP A 76 -13.54 -19.16 57.41
C ASP A 76 -13.00 -17.74 57.71
N SER A 77 -12.80 -17.41 58.99
CA SER A 77 -12.20 -16.14 59.44
C SER A 77 -10.71 -16.04 59.14
N GLU A 78 -9.97 -17.14 59.25
CA GLU A 78 -8.53 -17.22 58.95
C GLU A 78 -8.24 -17.47 57.46
N ARG A 79 -9.24 -17.87 56.67
CA ARG A 79 -9.06 -18.23 55.26
C ARG A 79 -9.01 -17.01 54.35
N PHE A 80 -7.97 -16.99 53.51
CA PHE A 80 -7.87 -16.06 52.40
C PHE A 80 -8.46 -16.69 51.14
N THR A 81 -9.70 -16.31 50.79
CA THR A 81 -10.29 -16.62 49.49
C THR A 81 -9.77 -15.64 48.43
N LEU A 82 -9.81 -16.05 47.15
CA LEU A 82 -9.46 -15.18 46.02
C LEU A 82 -10.20 -13.83 46.08
N LYS A 83 -11.49 -13.86 46.43
CA LYS A 83 -12.33 -12.66 46.58
C LYS A 83 -11.78 -11.73 47.66
N ARG A 84 -11.56 -12.25 48.87
CA ARG A 84 -10.98 -11.49 49.99
C ARG A 84 -9.60 -10.92 49.64
N LEU A 85 -8.77 -11.68 48.93
CA LEU A 85 -7.45 -11.23 48.49
C LEU A 85 -7.57 -10.09 47.45
N PHE A 86 -8.42 -10.25 46.45
CA PHE A 86 -8.60 -9.22 45.41
C PHE A 86 -9.26 -7.96 45.96
N ASP A 87 -10.21 -8.09 46.89
CA ASP A 87 -10.85 -6.97 47.56
C ASP A 87 -9.84 -6.20 48.43
N ALA A 88 -9.03 -6.91 49.23
CA ALA A 88 -7.98 -6.32 50.05
C ALA A 88 -6.98 -5.53 49.18
N VAL A 89 -6.53 -6.14 48.09
CA VAL A 89 -5.56 -5.55 47.17
C VAL A 89 -6.15 -4.35 46.41
N SER A 90 -7.41 -4.43 45.98
CA SER A 90 -8.10 -3.30 45.33
C SER A 90 -8.34 -2.12 46.29
N SER A 91 -8.48 -2.41 47.59
CA SER A 91 -8.66 -1.38 48.61
C SER A 91 -7.38 -0.63 48.98
N GLY A 92 -6.21 -1.19 48.67
CA GLY A 92 -4.91 -0.60 49.03
C GLY A 92 -4.56 -0.70 50.53
N ASP A 93 -5.40 -1.34 51.35
CA ASP A 93 -5.19 -1.43 52.79
C ASP A 93 -4.30 -2.62 53.18
N VAL A 94 -3.09 -2.34 53.67
CA VAL A 94 -2.15 -3.37 54.15
C VAL A 94 -2.69 -4.15 55.35
N SER A 95 -3.52 -3.52 56.18
CA SER A 95 -4.15 -4.14 57.37
C SER A 95 -5.00 -5.38 57.02
N LYS A 96 -5.65 -5.39 55.85
CA LYS A 96 -6.47 -6.52 55.40
C LYS A 96 -5.65 -7.72 54.93
N LEU A 97 -4.35 -7.54 54.66
CA LEU A 97 -3.41 -8.59 54.26
C LEU A 97 -2.61 -9.15 55.44
N GLN A 98 -2.77 -8.60 56.63
CA GLN A 98 -2.09 -9.07 57.83
C GLN A 98 -2.49 -10.53 58.14
N GLY A 99 -1.49 -11.41 58.32
CA GLY A 99 -1.70 -12.85 58.53
C GLY A 99 -1.65 -13.71 57.26
N LEU A 100 -1.65 -13.12 56.06
CA LEU A 100 -1.60 -13.86 54.78
C LEU A 100 -0.35 -14.75 54.67
N HIS A 101 0.82 -14.24 55.06
CA HIS A 101 2.07 -15.00 55.04
C HIS A 101 2.00 -16.25 55.94
N GLN A 102 1.49 -16.10 57.16
CA GLN A 102 1.37 -17.21 58.11
C GLN A 102 0.41 -18.28 57.59
N TYR A 103 -0.70 -17.86 56.98
CA TYR A 103 -1.67 -18.75 56.35
C TYR A 103 -1.09 -19.52 55.15
N LEU A 104 -0.36 -18.84 54.26
CA LEU A 104 0.28 -19.46 53.10
C LEU A 104 1.37 -20.47 53.52
N HIS A 105 2.19 -20.10 54.51
CA HIS A 105 3.23 -20.99 55.05
C HIS A 105 2.64 -22.22 55.75
N LYS A 106 1.59 -22.05 56.57
CA LYS A 106 0.91 -23.17 57.27
C LYS A 106 0.32 -24.19 56.30
N ASN A 107 -0.19 -23.73 55.16
CA ASN A 107 -0.85 -24.57 54.16
C ASN A 107 0.05 -24.95 52.97
N MET A 108 1.35 -24.62 53.02
CA MET A 108 2.32 -24.86 51.95
C MET A 108 1.84 -24.36 50.57
N LYS A 109 1.13 -23.22 50.56
CA LYS A 109 0.56 -22.61 49.35
C LYS A 109 1.44 -21.51 48.79
N ARG A 110 1.34 -21.29 47.48
CA ARG A 110 2.01 -20.21 46.77
C ARG A 110 0.99 -19.22 46.22
N LEU A 111 1.40 -17.96 46.12
CA LEU A 111 0.60 -16.92 45.47
C LEU A 111 0.40 -17.18 43.97
N THR A 112 1.23 -18.06 43.38
CA THR A 112 1.13 -18.48 41.98
C THR A 112 0.23 -19.70 41.74
N ASP A 113 -0.36 -20.27 42.78
CA ASP A 113 -1.23 -21.44 42.67
C ASP A 113 -2.53 -21.13 41.93
N SER A 114 -3.14 -22.15 41.32
CA SER A 114 -4.37 -22.02 40.53
C SER A 114 -5.54 -21.42 41.31
N GLN A 115 -5.57 -21.61 42.64
CA GLN A 115 -6.63 -21.08 43.51
C GLN A 115 -6.57 -19.55 43.68
N TYR A 116 -5.39 -18.94 43.50
CA TYR A 116 -5.18 -17.49 43.62
C TYR A 116 -5.03 -16.78 42.28
N LYS A 117 -5.34 -17.49 41.18
CA LYS A 117 -5.29 -16.98 39.81
C LYS A 117 -6.67 -17.05 39.17
N SER A 118 -7.06 -15.98 38.49
CA SER A 118 -8.23 -15.97 37.60
C SER A 118 -7.77 -15.73 36.17
N ASN A 119 -7.78 -16.75 35.31
CA ASN A 119 -7.30 -16.67 33.92
C ASN A 119 -5.85 -16.12 33.80
N GLY A 120 -4.99 -16.45 34.77
CA GLY A 120 -3.62 -15.93 34.86
C GLY A 120 -3.49 -14.60 35.60
N LYS A 121 -4.59 -13.88 35.89
CA LYS A 121 -4.60 -12.66 36.71
C LYS A 121 -4.16 -13.00 38.13
N THR A 122 -3.03 -12.45 38.55
CA THR A 122 -2.52 -12.54 39.91
C THR A 122 -3.02 -11.38 40.78
N ALA A 123 -2.88 -11.54 42.10
CA ALA A 123 -3.11 -10.44 43.05
C ALA A 123 -2.27 -9.21 42.70
N LEU A 124 -1.01 -9.40 42.27
CA LEU A 124 -0.13 -8.31 41.84
C LEU A 124 -0.69 -7.52 40.65
N LEU A 125 -1.21 -8.22 39.64
CA LEU A 125 -1.86 -7.58 38.48
C LEU A 125 -3.10 -6.77 38.88
N LYS A 126 -3.93 -7.30 39.80
CA LYS A 126 -5.10 -6.58 40.31
C LYS A 126 -4.70 -5.34 41.15
N ALA A 127 -3.59 -5.42 41.88
CA ALA A 127 -3.03 -4.30 42.65
C ALA A 127 -2.60 -3.15 41.73
N LEU A 128 -1.83 -3.48 40.69
CA LEU A 128 -1.32 -2.50 39.72
C LEU A 128 -2.42 -1.88 38.86
N LEU A 129 -3.53 -2.59 38.66
CA LEU A 129 -4.70 -2.03 37.98
C LEU A 129 -5.44 -0.99 38.85
N ASN A 130 -5.38 -1.11 40.17
CA ASN A 130 -6.08 -0.26 41.13
C ASN A 130 -5.08 0.57 41.95
N LEU A 131 -4.53 1.61 41.32
CA LEU A 131 -3.68 2.60 41.98
C LEU A 131 -4.52 3.79 42.44
N ARG A 132 -4.34 4.23 43.69
CA ARG A 132 -4.95 5.46 44.22
C ARG A 132 -3.86 6.52 44.21
N GLU A 133 -4.09 7.62 43.48
CA GLU A 133 -3.09 8.69 43.32
C GLU A 133 -1.71 8.20 42.80
N GLY A 134 -1.69 7.06 42.09
CA GLY A 134 -0.46 6.45 41.58
C GLY A 134 0.29 5.55 42.57
N GLU A 135 -0.24 5.34 43.78
CA GLU A 135 0.36 4.49 44.82
C GLU A 135 -0.58 3.35 45.28
N ASN A 136 0.03 2.26 45.76
CA ASN A 136 -0.64 1.13 46.40
C ASN A 136 0.38 0.34 47.25
N ASP A 137 0.35 0.56 48.56
CA ASP A 137 1.29 -0.03 49.53
C ASP A 137 1.20 -1.56 49.60
N THR A 138 0.08 -2.13 49.17
CA THR A 138 -0.09 -3.59 49.14
C THR A 138 0.87 -4.28 48.17
N ILE A 139 1.37 -3.58 47.15
CA ILE A 139 2.30 -4.13 46.15
C ILE A 139 3.63 -4.49 46.81
N GLU A 140 4.20 -3.57 47.59
CA GLU A 140 5.44 -3.79 48.33
C GLU A 140 5.29 -4.98 49.28
N HIS A 141 4.20 -4.99 50.05
CA HIS A 141 3.93 -6.06 50.99
C HIS A 141 3.74 -7.43 50.32
N LEU A 142 3.05 -7.50 49.17
CA LEU A 142 2.89 -8.74 48.41
C LEU A 142 4.22 -9.27 47.86
N LEU A 143 5.12 -8.39 47.42
CA LEU A 143 6.45 -8.78 46.94
C LEU A 143 7.32 -9.30 48.08
N GLU A 144 7.26 -8.69 49.26
CA GLU A 144 7.96 -9.20 50.47
C GLU A 144 7.45 -10.58 50.89
N ILE A 145 6.13 -10.82 50.84
CA ILE A 145 5.54 -12.13 51.12
C ILE A 145 6.05 -13.16 50.10
N ALA A 146 6.07 -12.82 48.81
CA ALA A 146 6.56 -13.71 47.76
C ALA A 146 8.06 -14.01 47.90
N GLU A 147 8.85 -13.04 48.35
CA GLU A 147 10.29 -13.20 48.65
C GLU A 147 10.52 -14.17 49.81
N LYS A 148 9.76 -14.04 50.90
CA LYS A 148 9.83 -14.97 52.06
C LYS A 148 9.41 -16.40 51.70
N LEU A 149 8.49 -16.56 50.74
CA LEU A 149 8.04 -17.86 50.24
C LEU A 149 8.97 -18.47 49.16
N GLY A 150 9.95 -17.72 48.66
CA GLY A 150 10.88 -18.17 47.61
C GLY A 150 10.26 -18.25 46.21
N ASP A 151 9.11 -17.62 45.97
CA ASP A 151 8.33 -17.69 44.71
C ASP A 151 8.35 -16.35 43.94
N LEU A 152 9.35 -15.50 44.20
CA LEU A 152 9.38 -14.11 43.72
C LEU A 152 9.42 -14.01 42.19
N LYS A 153 10.35 -14.72 41.53
CA LYS A 153 10.55 -14.63 40.06
C LYS A 153 9.34 -15.13 39.28
N THR A 154 8.72 -16.20 39.75
CA THR A 154 7.51 -16.82 39.17
C THR A 154 6.27 -15.97 39.41
N PHE A 155 6.18 -15.28 40.56
CA PHE A 155 5.08 -14.39 40.88
C PHE A 155 5.11 -13.08 40.06
N VAL A 156 6.29 -12.45 39.94
CA VAL A 156 6.46 -11.21 39.18
C VAL A 156 6.26 -11.43 37.68
N ASN A 157 6.75 -12.55 37.15
CA ASN A 157 6.65 -12.90 35.72
C ASN A 157 5.38 -13.68 35.37
N ALA A 158 4.40 -13.74 36.28
CA ALA A 158 3.11 -14.32 35.98
C ALA A 158 2.39 -13.47 34.92
N ALA A 159 2.05 -14.10 33.80
CA ALA A 159 1.33 -13.49 32.70
C ALA A 159 -0.14 -13.92 32.66
N TYR A 160 -0.97 -13.11 32.00
CA TYR A 160 -2.32 -13.51 31.62
C TYR A 160 -2.28 -14.72 30.68
N THR A 161 -3.21 -15.66 30.88
CA THR A 161 -3.35 -16.87 30.06
C THR A 161 -4.59 -16.84 29.17
N ASP A 162 -5.39 -15.77 29.24
CA ASP A 162 -6.56 -15.57 28.37
C ASP A 162 -6.11 -15.28 26.94
N SER A 163 -6.83 -15.80 25.94
CA SER A 163 -6.53 -15.60 24.52
C SER A 163 -6.54 -14.12 24.09
N PHE A 164 -7.27 -13.27 24.81
CA PHE A 164 -7.38 -11.84 24.48
C PHE A 164 -6.18 -11.03 24.99
N TYR A 165 -5.74 -11.27 26.23
CA TYR A 165 -4.63 -10.56 26.91
C TYR A 165 -3.36 -11.41 27.10
N GLU A 166 -3.23 -12.51 26.36
CA GLU A 166 -2.16 -13.49 26.50
C GLU A 166 -0.77 -12.86 26.60
N GLY A 167 0.01 -13.30 27.58
CA GLY A 167 1.41 -12.89 27.73
C GLY A 167 1.62 -11.53 28.43
N GLN A 168 0.57 -10.77 28.71
CA GLN A 168 0.70 -9.50 29.45
C GLN A 168 1.12 -9.75 30.91
N THR A 169 2.20 -9.10 31.34
CA THR A 169 2.79 -9.22 32.68
C THR A 169 2.55 -7.98 33.56
N ALA A 170 2.86 -8.08 34.86
CA ALA A 170 2.81 -6.95 35.79
C ALA A 170 3.63 -5.74 35.32
N LEU A 171 4.77 -5.99 34.66
CA LEU A 171 5.62 -4.93 34.12
C LEU A 171 4.92 -4.12 33.02
N HIS A 172 4.16 -4.76 32.13
CA HIS A 172 3.39 -4.06 31.09
C HIS A 172 2.35 -3.11 31.70
N VAL A 173 1.64 -3.56 32.75
CA VAL A 173 0.64 -2.74 33.45
C VAL A 173 1.27 -1.55 34.17
N ALA A 174 2.41 -1.77 34.84
CA ALA A 174 3.11 -0.68 35.52
C ALA A 174 3.58 0.42 34.55
N ILE A 175 4.02 0.04 33.35
CA ILE A 175 4.39 0.98 32.28
C ILE A 175 3.16 1.71 31.74
N GLU A 176 2.05 1.00 31.49
CA GLU A 176 0.80 1.62 31.01
C GLU A 176 0.26 2.67 32.00
N ARG A 177 0.36 2.39 33.32
CA ARG A 177 -0.01 3.33 34.39
C ARG A 177 0.98 4.48 34.62
N ARG A 178 2.07 4.54 33.86
CA ARG A 178 3.12 5.58 33.98
C ARG A 178 3.79 5.67 35.36
N SER A 179 3.85 4.56 36.10
CA SER A 179 4.47 4.56 37.44
C SER A 179 5.93 4.10 37.39
N ALA A 180 6.84 5.06 37.29
CA ALA A 180 8.28 4.80 37.30
C ALA A 180 8.72 4.07 38.60
N LYS A 181 8.16 4.42 39.77
CA LYS A 181 8.46 3.79 41.07
C LYS A 181 8.23 2.26 41.02
N PHE A 182 7.06 1.84 40.53
CA PHE A 182 6.74 0.40 40.44
C PHE A 182 7.55 -0.30 39.36
N VAL A 183 7.83 0.34 38.23
CA VAL A 183 8.70 -0.25 37.20
C VAL A 183 10.10 -0.52 37.76
N GLN A 184 10.69 0.45 38.46
CA GLN A 184 12.00 0.27 39.10
C GLN A 184 12.00 -0.86 40.14
N MET A 185 10.94 -0.93 40.94
CA MET A 185 10.78 -1.95 41.96
C MET A 185 10.62 -3.35 41.36
N LEU A 186 9.78 -3.51 40.35
CA LEU A 186 9.55 -4.79 39.67
C LEU A 186 10.83 -5.30 39.01
N VAL A 187 11.58 -4.44 38.33
CA VAL A 187 12.86 -4.82 37.72
C VAL A 187 13.90 -5.21 38.78
N LYS A 188 14.01 -4.45 39.88
CA LYS A 188 14.88 -4.81 41.03
C LYS A 188 14.53 -6.19 41.62
N LYS A 189 13.25 -6.56 41.62
CA LYS A 189 12.74 -7.84 42.13
C LYS A 189 12.77 -8.97 41.08
N GLY A 190 13.36 -8.75 39.90
CA GLY A 190 13.60 -9.79 38.89
C GLY A 190 12.48 -9.95 37.85
N ALA A 191 11.76 -8.87 37.52
CA ALA A 191 10.86 -8.85 36.37
C ALA A 191 11.61 -9.01 35.05
N ASP A 192 11.10 -9.88 34.17
CA ASP A 192 11.65 -10.08 32.84
C ASP A 192 11.27 -8.91 31.92
N VAL A 193 12.29 -8.15 31.51
CA VAL A 193 12.16 -7.02 30.58
C VAL A 193 11.83 -7.45 29.14
N HIS A 194 11.88 -8.75 28.85
CA HIS A 194 11.64 -9.32 27.53
C HIS A 194 10.38 -10.19 27.43
N ALA A 195 9.51 -10.15 28.43
CA ALA A 195 8.20 -10.80 28.36
C ALA A 195 7.41 -10.28 27.14
N LYS A 196 6.75 -11.17 26.39
CA LYS A 196 5.96 -10.79 25.21
C LYS A 196 4.47 -10.89 25.47
N ALA A 197 3.75 -9.81 25.22
CA ALA A 197 2.30 -9.76 25.25
C ALA A 197 1.73 -10.03 23.84
N CYS A 198 1.47 -11.30 23.51
CA CYS A 198 1.04 -11.75 22.18
C CYS A 198 -0.48 -11.91 22.01
N GLY A 199 -1.27 -11.62 23.05
CA GLY A 199 -2.73 -11.73 23.03
C GLY A 199 -3.40 -10.99 21.87
N LYS A 200 -4.59 -11.45 21.46
CA LYS A 200 -5.33 -10.89 20.31
C LYS A 200 -5.56 -9.38 20.39
N PHE A 201 -5.68 -8.82 21.60
CA PHE A 201 -5.82 -7.38 21.82
C PHE A 201 -4.58 -6.57 21.40
N PHE A 202 -3.41 -7.20 21.43
CA PHE A 202 -2.13 -6.58 21.12
C PHE A 202 -1.70 -6.80 19.67
N GLN A 203 -2.58 -7.31 18.80
CA GLN A 203 -2.33 -7.62 17.39
C GLN A 203 -2.94 -6.53 16.49
N PRO A 204 -2.33 -6.15 15.36
CA PRO A 204 -2.75 -4.97 14.57
C PRO A 204 -4.06 -5.13 13.75
N ASN A 205 -4.65 -6.32 13.68
CA ASN A 205 -5.67 -6.67 12.68
C ASN A 205 -7.15 -6.61 13.16
N GLN A 206 -7.47 -5.89 14.24
CA GLN A 206 -8.85 -5.79 14.76
C GLN A 206 -9.27 -4.34 15.08
N GLU A 207 -10.56 -4.01 14.96
CA GLU A 207 -11.06 -2.62 15.12
C GLU A 207 -10.84 -2.01 16.52
N THR A 208 -10.64 -2.84 17.56
CA THR A 208 -10.44 -2.40 18.96
C THR A 208 -9.17 -3.01 19.57
N CYS A 209 -8.03 -2.87 18.90
CA CYS A 209 -6.74 -3.37 19.37
C CYS A 209 -5.71 -2.25 19.58
N PHE A 210 -4.72 -2.49 20.44
CA PHE A 210 -3.59 -1.59 20.65
C PHE A 210 -2.28 -2.34 20.40
N TYR A 211 -1.71 -2.17 19.20
CA TYR A 211 -0.42 -2.78 18.84
C TYR A 211 0.73 -1.88 19.27
N PHE A 212 1.67 -2.42 20.06
CA PHE A 212 2.88 -1.71 20.53
C PHE A 212 4.16 -2.55 20.40
N GLY A 213 4.16 -3.65 19.65
CA GLY A 213 5.33 -4.52 19.47
C GLY A 213 5.60 -5.50 20.61
N GLU A 214 4.57 -5.87 21.39
CA GLU A 214 4.54 -6.93 22.41
C GLU A 214 5.53 -6.83 23.58
N LEU A 215 6.55 -5.98 23.52
CA LEU A 215 7.64 -5.87 24.48
C LEU A 215 7.42 -4.71 25.47
N PRO A 216 7.91 -4.81 26.72
CA PRO A 216 7.86 -3.71 27.69
C PRO A 216 8.59 -2.46 27.21
N LEU A 217 9.76 -2.63 26.58
CA LEU A 217 10.54 -1.51 26.03
C LEU A 217 9.76 -0.78 24.92
N SER A 218 9.14 -1.54 24.01
CA SER A 218 8.38 -0.95 22.91
C SER A 218 7.11 -0.27 23.44
N LEU A 219 6.43 -0.85 24.43
CA LEU A 219 5.32 -0.19 25.12
C LEU A 219 5.72 1.15 25.76
N ALA A 220 6.84 1.20 26.47
CA ALA A 220 7.35 2.43 27.09
C ALA A 220 7.65 3.52 26.04
N ALA A 221 8.25 3.13 24.92
CA ALA A 221 8.49 4.03 23.80
C ALA A 221 7.18 4.55 23.19
N CYS A 222 6.23 3.66 22.93
CA CYS A 222 4.95 3.96 22.29
C CYS A 222 4.03 4.83 23.15
N THR A 223 4.19 4.80 24.47
CA THR A 223 3.39 5.59 25.43
C THR A 223 4.02 6.94 25.79
N ASN A 224 5.11 7.32 25.11
CA ASN A 224 5.87 8.55 25.29
C ASN A 224 6.47 8.71 26.71
N GLN A 225 7.22 7.70 27.17
CA GLN A 225 7.84 7.69 28.51
C GLN A 225 9.37 7.56 28.45
N PRO A 226 10.11 8.67 28.17
CA PRO A 226 11.56 8.62 28.00
C PRO A 226 12.29 8.18 29.27
N ASP A 227 11.81 8.59 30.46
CA ASP A 227 12.41 8.24 31.75
C ASP A 227 12.42 6.72 31.99
N ILE A 228 11.32 6.04 31.62
CA ILE A 228 11.21 4.59 31.74
C ILE A 228 12.09 3.90 30.70
N VAL A 229 12.15 4.42 29.47
CA VAL A 229 13.04 3.88 28.42
C VAL A 229 14.49 3.97 28.88
N ASP A 230 14.90 5.12 29.42
CA ASP A 230 16.26 5.34 29.95
C ASP A 230 16.57 4.40 31.12
N PHE A 231 15.62 4.22 32.03
CA PHE A 231 15.77 3.27 33.11
C PHE A 231 15.92 1.84 32.56
N LEU A 232 15.02 1.40 31.68
CA LEU A 232 15.04 0.07 31.09
C LEU A 232 16.37 -0.23 30.37
N MET A 233 16.88 0.72 29.59
CA MET A 233 18.13 0.56 28.83
C MET A 233 19.39 0.59 29.71
N ASN A 234 19.43 1.38 30.78
CA ASN A 234 20.60 1.53 31.65
C ASN A 234 20.62 0.55 32.84
N ASN A 235 19.68 -0.39 32.91
CA ASN A 235 19.52 -1.25 34.08
C ASN A 235 20.69 -2.21 34.31
N PRO A 236 21.22 -2.33 35.55
CA PRO A 236 22.31 -3.25 35.88
C PRO A 236 21.86 -4.70 36.10
N TYR A 237 20.56 -4.94 36.32
CA TYR A 237 20.03 -6.26 36.70
C TYR A 237 19.82 -7.18 35.50
N GLN A 238 19.20 -6.66 34.43
CA GLN A 238 18.93 -7.37 33.19
C GLN A 238 19.09 -6.38 32.03
N ALA A 239 20.14 -6.54 31.24
CA ALA A 239 20.40 -5.67 30.09
C ALA A 239 19.33 -5.89 29.02
N VAL A 240 18.70 -4.81 28.57
CA VAL A 240 17.70 -4.87 27.50
C VAL A 240 18.41 -4.98 26.15
N ASP A 241 18.29 -6.13 25.50
CA ASP A 241 18.69 -6.27 24.10
C ASP A 241 17.68 -5.59 23.17
N VAL A 242 18.08 -4.45 22.61
CA VAL A 242 17.26 -3.62 21.70
C VAL A 242 16.94 -4.36 20.38
N ARG A 243 17.67 -5.44 20.08
CA ARG A 243 17.44 -6.28 18.89
C ARG A 243 16.30 -7.26 19.04
N LYS A 244 15.76 -7.46 20.25
CA LYS A 244 14.66 -8.41 20.43
C LYS A 244 13.46 -7.98 19.61
N ARG A 245 12.87 -8.98 18.97
CA ARG A 245 11.74 -8.83 18.05
C ARG A 245 10.47 -9.41 18.67
N ASP A 246 9.33 -8.87 18.27
CA ASP A 246 8.01 -9.40 18.61
C ASP A 246 7.67 -10.68 17.80
N SER A 247 6.43 -11.13 17.82
CA SER A 247 5.95 -12.27 17.03
C SER A 247 5.92 -12.04 15.51
N HIS A 248 5.84 -10.79 15.05
CA HIS A 248 5.90 -10.39 13.64
C HIS A 248 7.33 -10.10 13.16
N GLY A 249 8.34 -10.21 14.03
CA GLY A 249 9.70 -9.83 13.71
C GLY A 249 9.95 -8.32 13.81
N ASN A 250 9.00 -7.54 14.28
CA ASN A 250 9.12 -6.11 14.46
C ASN A 250 9.99 -5.78 15.68
N THR A 251 10.85 -4.78 15.53
CA THR A 251 11.62 -4.17 16.62
C THR A 251 10.84 -3.01 17.25
N VAL A 252 11.42 -2.37 18.28
CA VAL A 252 10.85 -1.16 18.90
C VAL A 252 10.63 -0.05 17.87
N LEU A 253 11.53 0.10 16.90
CA LEU A 253 11.39 1.11 15.84
C LEU A 253 10.20 0.80 14.90
N HIS A 254 9.99 -0.46 14.55
CA HIS A 254 8.83 -0.86 13.74
C HIS A 254 7.51 -0.64 14.49
N ALA A 255 7.48 -0.88 15.80
CA ALA A 255 6.31 -0.60 16.63
C ALA A 255 5.97 0.90 16.66
N LEU A 256 6.98 1.77 16.81
CA LEU A 256 6.80 3.23 16.72
C LEU A 256 6.23 3.66 15.37
N VAL A 257 6.75 3.11 14.27
CA VAL A 257 6.23 3.37 12.92
C VAL A 257 4.77 2.93 12.78
N SER A 258 4.38 1.83 13.40
CA SER A 258 3.01 1.29 13.32
C SER A 258 1.99 2.17 14.06
N ILE A 259 2.40 2.81 15.16
CA ILE A 259 1.55 3.68 15.98
C ILE A 259 1.51 5.13 15.48
N ALA A 260 2.57 5.57 14.80
CA ALA A 260 2.60 6.89 14.20
C ALA A 260 1.36 7.10 13.34
N ASP A 261 0.70 8.24 13.47
CA ASP A 261 -0.30 8.71 12.51
C ASP A 261 0.23 9.96 11.80
N ASN A 262 -0.59 10.57 10.94
CA ASN A 262 -0.21 11.80 10.23
C ASN A 262 -0.60 13.06 11.03
N SER A 263 -0.99 12.94 12.31
CA SER A 263 -1.25 14.09 13.17
C SER A 263 0.07 14.71 13.65
N PRO A 264 0.17 16.05 13.69
CA PRO A 264 1.43 16.72 14.03
C PRO A 264 1.92 16.37 15.44
N GLU A 265 1.01 16.31 16.42
CA GLU A 265 1.33 15.99 17.83
C GLU A 265 1.91 14.58 17.97
N ASN A 266 1.29 13.59 17.30
CA ASN A 266 1.79 12.23 17.33
C ASN A 266 3.15 12.12 16.64
N THR A 267 3.28 12.73 15.45
CA THR A 267 4.55 12.72 14.72
C THR A 267 5.70 13.33 15.51
N GLU A 268 5.48 14.43 16.23
CA GLU A 268 6.52 15.09 17.02
C GLU A 268 7.04 14.20 18.16
N PHE A 269 6.14 13.57 18.92
CA PHE A 269 6.58 12.67 20.00
C PHE A 269 7.25 11.41 19.45
N VAL A 270 6.73 10.82 18.36
CA VAL A 270 7.32 9.61 17.77
C VAL A 270 8.72 9.93 17.26
N ILE A 271 8.90 11.08 16.60
CA ILE A 271 10.21 11.56 16.14
C ILE A 271 11.18 11.72 17.32
N ALA A 272 10.77 12.42 18.37
CA ALA A 272 11.60 12.63 19.56
C ALA A 272 12.00 11.31 20.23
N MET A 273 11.06 10.37 20.37
CA MET A 273 11.31 9.06 20.97
C MET A 273 12.20 8.17 20.07
N TYR A 274 11.97 8.20 18.76
CA TYR A 274 12.75 7.46 17.78
C TYR A 274 14.22 7.89 17.80
N ASP A 275 14.48 9.21 17.78
CA ASP A 275 15.82 9.77 17.87
C ASP A 275 16.49 9.45 19.23
N HIS A 276 15.72 9.55 20.32
CA HIS A 276 16.21 9.23 21.66
C HIS A 276 16.67 7.77 21.77
N ILE A 277 15.88 6.82 21.27
CA ILE A 277 16.20 5.38 21.26
C ILE A 277 17.45 5.10 20.42
N LEU A 278 17.58 5.74 19.26
CA LEU A 278 18.78 5.59 18.42
C LEU A 278 20.03 6.09 19.13
N ILE A 279 19.98 7.28 19.74
CA ILE A 279 21.11 7.87 20.47
C ILE A 279 21.52 6.96 21.65
N LYS A 280 20.56 6.40 22.39
CA LYS A 280 20.84 5.52 23.53
C LYS A 280 21.35 4.15 23.09
N ALA A 281 20.77 3.57 22.05
CA ALA A 281 21.23 2.30 21.49
C ALA A 281 22.67 2.39 21.00
N ASP A 282 23.04 3.50 20.37
CA ASP A 282 24.41 3.77 19.92
C ASP A 282 25.40 3.95 21.07
N GLN A 283 24.99 4.59 22.18
CA GLN A 283 25.82 4.70 23.39
C GLN A 283 26.15 3.33 24.00
N LEU A 284 25.15 2.43 24.04
CA LEU A 284 25.29 1.10 24.64
C LEU A 284 25.97 0.10 23.70
N HIS A 285 25.65 0.18 22.41
CA HIS A 285 26.04 -0.78 21.38
C HIS A 285 26.43 -0.09 20.06
N PRO A 286 27.62 0.53 19.98
CA PRO A 286 28.03 1.34 18.82
C PRO A 286 28.20 0.53 17.52
N LYS A 287 28.34 -0.80 17.61
CA LYS A 287 28.51 -1.69 16.45
C LYS A 287 27.19 -2.10 15.79
N ILE A 288 26.05 -1.85 16.44
CA ILE A 288 24.75 -2.38 16.00
C ILE A 288 23.96 -1.27 15.30
N LYS A 289 23.75 -1.43 13.99
CA LYS A 289 22.83 -0.58 13.23
C LYS A 289 21.41 -1.07 13.44
N LEU A 290 20.66 -0.40 14.32
CA LEU A 290 19.30 -0.79 14.69
C LEU A 290 18.31 -0.65 13.53
N GLU A 291 18.54 0.29 12.62
CA GLU A 291 17.67 0.53 11.47
C GLU A 291 17.73 -0.61 10.46
N ASP A 292 18.89 -1.24 10.24
CA ASP A 292 19.08 -2.27 9.20
C ASP A 292 18.40 -3.62 9.54
N ILE A 293 17.76 -3.72 10.70
CA ILE A 293 17.09 -4.93 11.14
C ILE A 293 15.76 -5.09 10.41
N GLU A 294 15.61 -6.17 9.66
CA GLU A 294 14.36 -6.49 8.95
C GLU A 294 13.34 -7.26 9.81
N ASN A 295 12.05 -7.01 9.58
CA ASN A 295 10.95 -7.80 10.11
C ASN A 295 10.72 -9.10 9.33
N ASN A 296 9.69 -9.89 9.68
CA ASN A 296 9.40 -11.15 8.97
C ASN A 296 8.94 -10.95 7.51
N GLU A 297 8.52 -9.74 7.13
CA GLU A 297 8.18 -9.35 5.76
C GLU A 297 9.39 -8.87 4.95
N GLY A 298 10.59 -8.82 5.55
CA GLY A 298 11.79 -8.24 4.92
C GLY A 298 11.72 -6.72 4.77
N LEU A 299 11.05 -6.04 5.72
CA LEU A 299 10.94 -4.59 5.79
C LEU A 299 11.74 -4.03 6.97
N ILE A 300 12.41 -2.92 6.71
CA ILE A 300 13.15 -2.05 7.62
C ILE A 300 12.17 -1.00 8.17
N PRO A 301 12.42 -0.32 9.31
CA PRO A 301 11.52 0.71 9.83
C PRO A 301 11.19 1.81 8.80
N LEU A 302 12.18 2.20 7.99
CA LEU A 302 12.03 3.11 6.86
C LEU A 302 11.06 2.58 5.79
N THR A 303 11.26 1.33 5.34
CA THR A 303 10.43 0.74 4.28
C THR A 303 9.04 0.38 4.80
N LEU A 304 8.90 0.09 6.10
CA LEU A 304 7.61 -0.03 6.77
C LEU A 304 6.88 1.32 6.84
N ALA A 305 7.57 2.42 7.17
CA ALA A 305 6.98 3.76 7.17
C ALA A 305 6.50 4.15 5.76
N ALA A 306 7.25 3.74 4.74
CA ALA A 306 6.86 3.87 3.35
C ALA A 306 5.60 3.05 3.03
N LYS A 307 5.56 1.77 3.40
CA LYS A 307 4.40 0.87 3.17
C LYS A 307 3.13 1.32 3.89
N THR A 308 3.26 1.91 5.08
CA THR A 308 2.12 2.34 5.91
C THR A 308 1.67 3.79 5.64
N GLY A 309 2.40 4.53 4.79
CA GLY A 309 2.03 5.89 4.40
C GLY A 309 2.22 6.95 5.49
N LYS A 310 3.21 6.77 6.36
CA LYS A 310 3.49 7.70 7.48
C LYS A 310 4.43 8.82 7.01
N LEU A 311 3.84 9.90 6.50
CA LEU A 311 4.56 10.96 5.80
C LEU A 311 5.57 11.69 6.71
N GLY A 312 5.12 12.13 7.89
CA GLY A 312 5.95 12.93 8.81
C GLY A 312 7.17 12.18 9.30
N LEU A 313 6.97 10.92 9.70
CA LEU A 313 8.06 10.05 10.17
C LEU A 313 9.02 9.68 9.03
N LEU A 314 8.51 9.35 7.84
CA LEU A 314 9.35 9.07 6.67
C LEU A 314 10.22 10.28 6.30
N LYS A 315 9.63 11.48 6.27
CA LYS A 315 10.34 12.74 6.01
C LYS A 315 11.45 12.96 7.03
N HIS A 316 11.15 12.75 8.32
CA HIS A 316 12.14 12.89 9.39
C HIS A 316 13.30 11.90 9.25
N ILE A 317 13.02 10.60 9.08
CA ILE A 317 14.08 9.57 8.97
C ILE A 317 15.03 9.92 7.82
N VAL A 318 14.50 10.29 6.66
CA VAL A 318 15.29 10.59 5.46
C VAL A 318 16.09 11.89 5.60
N GLN A 319 15.52 12.93 6.21
CA GLN A 319 16.14 14.25 6.38
C GLN A 319 16.90 14.39 7.71
N ARG A 320 17.18 13.28 8.40
CA ARG A 320 17.74 13.31 9.75
C ARG A 320 19.21 13.71 9.79
N GLU A 321 19.52 14.66 10.65
CA GLU A 321 20.87 15.18 10.93
C GLU A 321 21.16 15.17 12.44
N PHE A 322 22.21 14.48 12.89
CA PHE A 322 22.65 14.45 14.28
C PHE A 322 23.94 15.23 14.52
N LYS A 323 23.97 16.02 15.60
CA LYS A 323 25.18 16.72 16.05
C LYS A 323 26.15 15.72 16.71
N GLY A 324 27.37 15.63 16.21
CA GLY A 324 28.45 14.81 16.79
C GLY A 324 28.38 13.30 16.54
N ARG A 325 27.33 12.81 15.85
CA ARG A 325 27.13 11.38 15.50
C ARG A 325 26.76 11.22 14.04
N ARG A 326 27.75 11.45 13.17
CA ARG A 326 27.57 11.48 11.72
C ARG A 326 27.14 10.12 11.16
N HIS A 327 27.60 9.02 11.76
CA HIS A 327 27.27 7.66 11.34
C HIS A 327 25.78 7.27 11.51
N LEU A 328 24.97 8.06 12.20
CA LEU A 328 23.52 7.82 12.30
C LEU A 328 22.70 8.78 11.42
N SER A 329 23.34 9.80 10.87
CA SER A 329 22.69 10.82 10.04
C SER A 329 22.50 10.28 8.62
N ARG A 330 21.36 10.62 8.01
CA ARG A 330 21.04 10.24 6.62
C ARG A 330 21.15 11.42 5.68
N LYS A 331 20.87 12.63 6.18
CA LYS A 331 21.20 13.89 5.51
C LYS A 331 22.48 14.43 6.12
N ILE A 332 23.41 14.89 5.28
CA ILE A 332 24.66 15.50 5.71
C ILE A 332 24.93 16.69 4.80
N THR A 333 25.10 17.88 5.36
CA THR A 333 25.48 19.06 4.59
C THR A 333 26.94 18.93 4.15
N GLU A 334 27.17 18.81 2.85
CA GLU A 334 28.51 18.72 2.27
C GLU A 334 29.20 20.07 2.33
N TRP A 335 28.62 21.06 1.66
CA TRP A 335 29.07 22.45 1.63
C TRP A 335 27.87 23.38 1.69
N ALA A 336 28.11 24.58 2.21
CA ALA A 336 27.10 25.62 2.30
C ALA A 336 27.72 26.97 1.99
N TYR A 337 27.21 27.63 0.94
CA TYR A 337 27.60 28.97 0.54
C TYR A 337 26.39 29.89 0.56
N GLY A 338 26.21 30.60 1.68
CA GLY A 338 25.07 31.48 1.91
C GLY A 338 23.74 30.73 1.78
N PRO A 339 22.83 31.12 0.86
CA PRO A 339 21.54 30.44 0.68
C PRO A 339 21.64 29.11 -0.08
N VAL A 340 22.78 28.82 -0.73
CA VAL A 340 22.97 27.60 -1.52
C VAL A 340 23.70 26.56 -0.67
N CYS A 341 23.10 25.39 -0.51
CA CYS A 341 23.68 24.29 0.25
C CYS A 341 23.66 23.01 -0.59
N SER A 342 24.75 22.26 -0.59
CA SER A 342 24.75 20.88 -1.08
C SER A 342 24.56 19.94 0.11
N SER A 343 23.52 19.13 0.05
CA SER A 343 23.25 18.09 1.04
C SER A 343 23.37 16.70 0.42
N LEU A 344 24.06 15.81 1.13
CA LEU A 344 24.25 14.41 0.77
C LEU A 344 23.18 13.59 1.49
N TYR A 345 22.41 12.85 0.70
CA TYR A 345 21.44 11.88 1.19
C TYR A 345 21.96 10.46 1.01
N ASP A 346 21.93 9.66 2.08
CA ASP A 346 22.26 8.24 2.04
C ASP A 346 21.20 7.46 1.24
N LEU A 347 21.61 6.76 0.17
CA LEU A 347 20.71 6.01 -0.71
C LEU A 347 20.38 4.60 -0.21
N ALA A 348 20.98 4.15 0.91
CA ALA A 348 20.72 2.83 1.48
C ALA A 348 19.21 2.58 1.72
N SER A 349 18.67 1.52 1.11
CA SER A 349 17.25 1.14 1.15
C SER A 349 16.27 2.13 0.51
N LEU A 350 16.76 3.23 -0.09
CA LEU A 350 15.95 4.20 -0.83
C LEU A 350 15.94 3.91 -2.33
N ASP A 351 17.12 3.63 -2.90
CA ASP A 351 17.31 3.43 -4.34
C ASP A 351 16.99 1.99 -4.76
N THR A 352 16.37 1.83 -5.94
CA THR A 352 15.90 0.56 -6.53
C THR A 352 16.95 -0.50 -6.81
N TYR A 353 18.21 -0.23 -6.47
CA TYR A 353 19.26 -1.23 -6.44
C TYR A 353 19.02 -2.27 -5.34
N ASP A 354 18.48 -1.85 -4.19
CA ASP A 354 18.17 -2.74 -3.08
C ASP A 354 16.83 -3.45 -3.29
N LYS A 355 16.72 -4.69 -2.82
CA LYS A 355 15.44 -5.42 -2.84
C LYS A 355 14.47 -4.77 -1.85
N ASN A 356 13.18 -4.67 -2.19
CA ASN A 356 12.16 -4.00 -1.36
C ASN A 356 12.51 -2.55 -1.03
N SER A 357 13.02 -1.82 -2.02
CA SER A 357 13.38 -0.42 -1.87
C SER A 357 12.20 0.44 -1.47
N ALA A 358 12.44 1.49 -0.67
CA ALA A 358 11.39 2.44 -0.29
C ALA A 358 10.72 3.06 -1.53
N LEU A 359 11.52 3.42 -2.55
CA LEU A 359 10.98 3.97 -3.81
C LEU A 359 10.10 2.95 -4.56
N GLU A 360 10.49 1.68 -4.60
CA GLU A 360 9.71 0.61 -5.22
C GLU A 360 8.37 0.40 -4.50
N ILE A 361 8.40 0.36 -3.16
CA ILE A 361 7.20 0.20 -2.32
C ILE A 361 6.23 1.38 -2.50
N ILE A 362 6.73 2.62 -2.53
CA ILE A 362 5.89 3.82 -2.71
C ILE A 362 5.26 3.85 -4.11
N VAL A 363 6.01 3.43 -5.13
CA VAL A 363 5.59 3.50 -6.54
C VAL A 363 4.65 2.37 -6.95
N TYR A 364 4.79 1.16 -6.38
CA TYR A 364 3.88 0.05 -6.67
C TYR A 364 2.79 -0.16 -5.60
N GLY A 365 2.94 0.40 -4.40
CA GLY A 365 1.96 0.31 -3.32
C GLY A 365 0.74 1.20 -3.56
N SER A 366 -0.29 0.65 -4.22
CA SER A 366 -1.53 1.38 -4.52
C SER A 366 -2.43 1.62 -3.31
N GLU A 367 -2.26 0.85 -2.24
CA GLU A 367 -3.08 0.92 -1.02
C GLU A 367 -2.57 1.97 0.00
N ILE A 368 -1.45 2.64 -0.32
CA ILE A 368 -0.75 3.53 0.61
C ILE A 368 -1.43 4.92 0.61
N PRO A 369 -1.86 5.43 1.79
CA PRO A 369 -2.38 6.80 1.88
C PRO A 369 -1.27 7.83 1.64
N ASN A 370 -1.60 8.98 1.04
CA ASN A 370 -0.69 10.12 0.82
C ASN A 370 0.60 9.82 0.03
N ARG A 371 0.64 8.74 -0.75
CA ARG A 371 1.80 8.35 -1.58
C ARG A 371 2.31 9.43 -2.53
N LEU A 372 1.40 10.27 -3.03
CA LEU A 372 1.72 11.39 -3.93
C LEU A 372 2.58 12.45 -3.24
N GLU A 373 2.30 12.74 -1.97
CA GLU A 373 3.05 13.68 -1.16
C GLU A 373 4.41 13.10 -0.75
N MET A 374 4.47 11.79 -0.50
CA MET A 374 5.72 11.09 -0.17
C MET A 374 6.75 11.19 -1.30
N LEU A 375 6.31 11.12 -2.56
CA LEU A 375 7.20 11.28 -3.73
C LEU A 375 7.74 12.70 -3.89
N ASN A 376 7.08 13.70 -3.29
CA ASN A 376 7.54 15.08 -3.30
C ASN A 376 8.61 15.35 -2.24
N ILE A 377 8.87 14.42 -1.30
CA ILE A 377 9.95 14.55 -0.33
C ILE A 377 11.31 14.54 -1.07
N GLU A 378 12.22 15.41 -0.65
CA GLU A 378 13.64 15.36 -1.02
C GLU A 378 14.29 14.24 -0.19
N PRO A 379 14.89 13.20 -0.81
CA PRO A 379 15.55 13.16 -2.12
C PRO A 379 14.76 12.49 -3.26
N PHE A 380 13.59 11.87 -3.01
CA PHE A 380 12.87 11.07 -4.01
C PHE A 380 12.56 11.86 -5.28
N ASN A 381 12.07 13.10 -5.15
CA ASN A 381 11.72 13.93 -6.30
C ASN A 381 12.94 14.18 -7.21
N ARG A 382 14.09 14.53 -6.61
CA ARG A 382 15.34 14.79 -7.33
C ARG A 382 15.97 13.51 -7.89
N LEU A 383 15.90 12.41 -7.16
CA LEU A 383 16.39 11.10 -7.61
C LEU A 383 15.64 10.61 -8.86
N ILE A 384 14.30 10.75 -8.88
CA ILE A 384 13.48 10.39 -10.05
C ILE A 384 13.81 11.30 -11.24
N GLU A 385 14.01 12.60 -11.00
CA GLU A 385 14.37 13.57 -12.03
C GLU A 385 15.74 13.27 -12.66
N GLU A 386 16.75 12.95 -11.84
CA GLU A 386 18.08 12.58 -12.32
C GLU A 386 18.04 11.29 -13.15
N LYS A 387 17.36 10.24 -12.65
CA LYS A 387 17.18 8.98 -13.39
C LYS A 387 16.48 9.19 -14.73
N TRP A 388 15.48 10.09 -14.74
CA TRP A 388 14.76 10.43 -15.95
C TRP A 388 15.67 11.05 -17.02
N GLU A 389 16.44 12.08 -16.65
CA GLU A 389 17.34 12.76 -17.61
C GLU A 389 18.54 11.90 -18.02
N ARG A 390 19.05 11.05 -17.12
CA ARG A 390 20.24 10.23 -17.40
C ARG A 390 19.98 9.11 -18.41
N PHE A 391 18.88 8.37 -18.27
CA PHE A 391 18.59 7.25 -19.18
C PHE A 391 17.11 7.13 -19.59
N ALA A 392 16.16 7.33 -18.68
CA ALA A 392 14.78 6.92 -18.95
C ALA A 392 14.15 7.72 -20.10
N LYS A 393 14.43 9.03 -20.19
CA LYS A 393 13.96 9.89 -21.29
C LYS A 393 14.42 9.40 -22.66
N ARG A 394 15.68 8.97 -22.80
CA ARG A 394 16.24 8.47 -24.07
C ARG A 394 15.62 7.13 -24.46
N MET A 395 15.49 6.21 -23.50
CA MET A 395 14.82 4.93 -23.72
C MET A 395 13.34 5.10 -24.04
N PHE A 396 12.67 6.02 -23.36
CA PHE A 396 11.26 6.32 -23.57
C PHE A 396 11.01 6.89 -24.97
N MET A 397 11.85 7.83 -25.43
CA MET A 397 11.78 8.36 -26.79
C MET A 397 12.10 7.30 -27.85
N PHE A 398 13.05 6.41 -27.58
CA PHE A 398 13.33 5.28 -28.47
C PHE A 398 12.11 4.34 -28.58
N ASN A 399 11.50 3.98 -27.45
CA ASN A 399 10.29 3.17 -27.42
C ASN A 399 9.11 3.84 -28.14
N PHE A 400 8.98 5.16 -28.02
CA PHE A 400 7.98 5.95 -28.78
C PHE A 400 8.18 5.79 -30.29
N ILE A 401 9.41 5.97 -30.78
CA ILE A 401 9.73 5.83 -32.21
C ILE A 401 9.42 4.40 -32.70
N VAL A 402 9.83 3.38 -31.95
CA VAL A 402 9.56 1.97 -32.27
C VAL A 402 8.04 1.70 -32.32
N TYR A 403 7.27 2.24 -31.38
CA TYR A 403 5.82 2.07 -31.37
C TYR A 403 5.14 2.77 -32.55
N VAL A 404 5.57 3.99 -32.90
CA VAL A 404 5.05 4.70 -34.07
C VAL A 404 5.34 3.94 -35.36
N ILE A 405 6.55 3.36 -35.51
CA ILE A 405 6.88 2.48 -36.64
C ILE A 405 5.95 1.25 -36.66
N TYR A 406 5.72 0.62 -35.51
CA TYR A 406 4.76 -0.49 -35.40
C TYR A 406 3.35 -0.09 -35.83
N LEU A 407 2.86 1.10 -35.45
CA LEU A 407 1.56 1.62 -35.88
C LEU A 407 1.48 1.86 -37.39
N PHE A 408 2.54 2.43 -38.00
CA PHE A 408 2.60 2.61 -39.44
C PHE A 408 2.60 1.28 -40.20
N ILE A 409 3.29 0.26 -39.69
CA ILE A 409 3.26 -1.08 -40.27
C ILE A 409 1.86 -1.70 -40.13
N LEU A 410 1.24 -1.60 -38.94
CA LEU A 410 -0.09 -2.14 -38.69
C LEU A 410 -1.18 -1.47 -39.56
N THR A 411 -1.10 -0.15 -39.73
CA THR A 411 -2.00 0.59 -40.64
C THR A 411 -1.78 0.22 -42.11
N ALA A 412 -0.53 0.11 -42.56
CA ALA A 412 -0.21 -0.32 -43.92
C ALA A 412 -0.74 -1.74 -44.20
N VAL A 413 -0.59 -2.67 -43.26
CA VAL A 413 -1.14 -4.04 -43.36
C VAL A 413 -2.67 -4.02 -43.41
N ALA A 414 -3.33 -3.19 -42.61
CA ALA A 414 -4.78 -3.07 -42.63
C ALA A 414 -5.31 -2.46 -43.95
N TYR A 415 -4.62 -1.45 -44.48
CA TYR A 415 -5.00 -0.77 -45.72
C TYR A 415 -4.77 -1.64 -46.97
N HIS A 416 -3.59 -2.26 -47.10
CA HIS A 416 -3.24 -3.07 -48.27
C HIS A 416 -3.85 -4.48 -48.27
N ARG A 417 -4.68 -4.82 -47.28
CA ARG A 417 -5.37 -6.11 -47.19
C ARG A 417 -6.20 -6.45 -48.42
N GLU A 418 -6.85 -5.45 -49.02
CA GLU A 418 -7.75 -5.67 -50.17
C GLU A 418 -7.01 -6.01 -51.47
N ALA A 419 -5.71 -5.68 -51.56
CA ALA A 419 -4.89 -6.04 -52.71
C ALA A 419 -4.64 -7.55 -52.85
N GLY A 420 -4.86 -8.33 -51.77
CA GLY A 420 -4.70 -9.79 -51.75
C GLY A 420 -5.98 -10.59 -51.99
N LYS A 421 -7.13 -9.94 -52.19
CA LYS A 421 -8.39 -10.63 -52.52
C LYS A 421 -8.38 -11.06 -53.99
N ASP A 422 -8.06 -12.32 -54.24
CA ASP A 422 -8.38 -12.94 -55.52
C ASP A 422 -9.90 -13.09 -55.64
N PHE A 423 -10.46 -12.68 -56.78
CA PHE A 423 -11.89 -12.71 -57.12
C PHE A 423 -12.55 -14.11 -56.94
N ASN A 424 -11.77 -15.18 -56.78
CA ASN A 424 -12.23 -16.57 -56.70
C ASN A 424 -12.13 -17.23 -55.32
N ASN A 425 -11.39 -16.68 -54.34
CA ASN A 425 -11.30 -17.22 -52.98
C ASN A 425 -11.70 -16.14 -51.96
N SER A 426 -12.99 -16.13 -51.62
CA SER A 426 -13.56 -15.18 -50.66
C SER A 426 -13.27 -15.51 -49.19
N GLN A 427 -12.60 -16.64 -48.90
CA GLN A 427 -12.34 -17.10 -47.53
C GLN A 427 -10.84 -16.96 -47.18
N PRO A 428 -10.49 -16.37 -46.02
CA PRO A 428 -9.13 -16.41 -45.50
C PRO A 428 -8.74 -17.85 -45.13
N PRO A 429 -7.44 -18.24 -45.15
CA PRO A 429 -6.26 -17.42 -45.43
C PRO A 429 -5.96 -17.23 -46.92
N PHE A 430 -5.52 -16.02 -47.30
CA PHE A 430 -5.16 -15.70 -48.68
C PHE A 430 -3.81 -16.33 -49.08
N ARG A 431 -3.75 -16.88 -50.30
CA ARG A 431 -2.52 -17.47 -50.85
C ARG A 431 -1.63 -16.36 -51.43
N TYR A 432 -0.48 -16.12 -50.82
CA TYR A 432 0.52 -15.17 -51.33
C TYR A 432 1.01 -15.59 -52.73
N LYS A 433 1.00 -14.67 -53.70
CA LYS A 433 1.62 -14.87 -55.02
C LYS A 433 3.11 -14.48 -54.94
N ASN A 434 3.91 -14.94 -55.90
CA ASN A 434 5.36 -14.65 -55.97
C ASN A 434 5.68 -13.20 -56.40
N ASN A 435 4.94 -12.21 -55.88
CA ASN A 435 5.13 -10.79 -56.16
C ASN A 435 5.87 -10.10 -55.00
N SER A 436 6.71 -9.11 -55.31
CA SER A 436 7.45 -8.34 -54.28
C SER A 436 6.53 -7.63 -53.27
N GLN A 437 5.32 -7.24 -53.68
CA GLN A 437 4.32 -6.62 -52.81
C GLN A 437 3.75 -7.60 -51.78
N ASP A 438 3.54 -8.85 -52.16
CA ASP A 438 2.99 -9.89 -51.27
C ASP A 438 4.03 -10.30 -50.20
N TYR A 439 5.32 -10.31 -50.56
CA TYR A 439 6.40 -10.51 -49.59
C TYR A 439 6.49 -9.36 -48.57
N LEU A 440 6.26 -8.11 -48.99
CA LEU A 440 6.20 -6.97 -48.07
C LEU A 440 4.99 -7.03 -47.12
N LEU A 441 3.86 -7.52 -47.61
CA LEU A 441 2.68 -7.72 -46.77
C LEU A 441 2.91 -8.85 -45.74
N LEU A 442 3.52 -9.97 -46.17
CA LEU A 442 3.89 -11.08 -45.30
C LEU A 442 4.87 -10.64 -44.21
N THR A 443 5.90 -9.86 -44.53
CA THR A 443 6.82 -9.32 -43.52
C THR A 443 6.10 -8.38 -42.55
N GLY A 444 5.17 -7.55 -43.03
CA GLY A 444 4.30 -6.73 -42.18
C GLY A 444 3.44 -7.55 -41.20
N HIS A 445 2.85 -8.66 -41.64
CA HIS A 445 2.10 -9.57 -40.78
C HIS A 445 2.97 -10.23 -39.71
N ILE A 446 4.20 -10.65 -40.06
CA ILE A 446 5.15 -11.25 -39.11
C ILE A 446 5.56 -10.23 -38.04
N ILE A 447 5.89 -9.00 -38.44
CA ILE A 447 6.27 -7.92 -37.51
C ILE A 447 5.08 -7.58 -36.60
N SER A 448 3.87 -7.47 -37.15
CA SER A 448 2.66 -7.15 -36.39
C SER A 448 2.33 -8.23 -35.35
N THR A 449 2.44 -9.51 -35.73
CA THR A 449 2.21 -10.66 -34.84
C THR A 449 3.27 -10.76 -33.76
N THR A 450 4.54 -10.55 -34.11
CA THR A 450 5.64 -10.53 -33.14
C THR A 450 5.47 -9.40 -32.12
N GLY A 451 5.10 -8.20 -32.59
CA GLY A 451 4.80 -7.06 -31.72
C GLY A 451 3.62 -7.32 -30.79
N ALA A 452 2.53 -7.89 -31.29
CA ALA A 452 1.37 -8.26 -30.47
C ALA A 452 1.73 -9.30 -29.40
N LEU A 453 2.54 -10.31 -29.74
CA LEU A 453 3.02 -11.30 -28.78
C LEU A 453 3.92 -10.67 -27.71
N TYR A 454 4.79 -9.74 -28.08
CA TYR A 454 5.61 -8.98 -27.14
C TYR A 454 4.74 -8.19 -26.14
N PHE A 455 3.74 -7.44 -26.63
CA PHE A 455 2.82 -6.71 -25.76
C PHE A 455 1.98 -7.64 -24.87
N PHE A 456 1.58 -8.80 -25.38
CA PHE A 456 0.85 -9.80 -24.60
C PHE A 456 1.70 -10.36 -23.46
N ILE A 457 2.94 -10.80 -23.74
CA ILE A 457 3.86 -11.33 -22.73
C ILE A 457 4.19 -10.25 -21.70
N ARG A 458 4.46 -9.02 -22.15
CA ARG A 458 4.73 -7.89 -21.26
C ARG A 458 3.54 -7.60 -20.34
N GLY A 459 2.33 -7.51 -20.89
CA GLY A 459 1.13 -7.32 -20.09
C GLY A 459 0.87 -8.46 -19.10
N LEU A 460 1.21 -9.69 -19.45
CA LEU A 460 1.11 -10.84 -18.55
C LEU A 460 2.11 -10.75 -17.38
N ILE A 461 3.37 -10.36 -17.66
CA ILE A 461 4.39 -10.11 -16.63
C ILE A 461 3.92 -8.99 -15.70
N ASP A 462 3.39 -7.91 -16.24
CA ASP A 462 2.89 -6.77 -15.46
C ASP A 462 1.71 -7.15 -14.57
N LEU A 463 0.78 -7.97 -15.07
CA LEU A 463 -0.35 -8.48 -14.30
C LEU A 463 0.09 -9.37 -13.12
N PHE A 464 1.05 -10.27 -13.35
CA PHE A 464 1.58 -11.13 -12.29
C PHE A 464 2.40 -10.37 -11.26
N ARG A 465 3.18 -9.36 -11.69
CA ARG A 465 4.03 -8.55 -10.82
C ARG A 465 3.23 -7.61 -9.93
N LYS A 466 2.25 -6.90 -10.50
CA LYS A 466 1.50 -5.87 -9.77
C LYS A 466 0.41 -6.44 -8.86
N ARG A 467 0.07 -7.76 -8.96
CA ARG A 467 -1.12 -8.45 -8.36
C ARG A 467 -2.16 -7.49 -7.75
N PRO A 468 -2.81 -6.67 -8.56
CA PRO A 468 -3.55 -5.53 -8.03
C PRO A 468 -4.99 -5.89 -7.72
N GLY A 469 -5.56 -5.24 -6.71
CA GLY A 469 -7.01 -5.17 -6.54
C GLY A 469 -7.65 -4.47 -7.75
N PHE A 470 -8.91 -4.82 -8.06
CA PHE A 470 -9.62 -4.32 -9.24
C PHE A 470 -9.74 -2.79 -9.30
N GLN A 471 -9.75 -2.12 -8.14
CA GLN A 471 -9.89 -0.67 -8.05
C GLN A 471 -8.61 0.10 -8.38
N SER A 472 -7.42 -0.38 -7.98
CA SER A 472 -6.17 0.31 -8.30
C SER A 472 -5.77 0.16 -9.76
N LEU A 473 -6.16 -0.96 -10.38
CA LEU A 473 -6.01 -1.21 -11.81
C LEU A 473 -6.68 -0.15 -12.69
N LEU A 474 -7.90 0.25 -12.34
CA LEU A 474 -8.69 1.17 -13.14
C LEU A 474 -8.20 2.62 -13.03
N ILE A 475 -7.59 3.00 -11.90
CA ILE A 475 -7.17 4.37 -11.64
C ILE A 475 -5.71 4.59 -12.04
N ASP A 476 -4.79 3.70 -11.64
CA ASP A 476 -3.35 3.88 -11.86
C ASP A 476 -2.82 3.09 -13.07
N GLY A 477 -3.46 1.95 -13.41
CA GLY A 477 -2.94 0.97 -14.38
C GLY A 477 -3.62 0.94 -15.74
N TYR A 478 -4.62 1.78 -16.01
CA TYR A 478 -5.46 1.63 -17.21
C TYR A 478 -4.68 1.63 -18.53
N THR A 479 -3.59 2.40 -18.65
CA THR A 479 -2.78 2.41 -19.89
C THR A 479 -2.16 1.07 -20.19
N ASP A 480 -1.64 0.38 -19.17
CA ASP A 480 -1.01 -0.92 -19.34
C ASP A 480 -2.08 -1.96 -19.72
N GLN A 481 -3.28 -1.81 -19.15
CA GLN A 481 -4.44 -2.62 -19.53
C GLN A 481 -4.91 -2.36 -20.96
N LEU A 482 -4.85 -1.12 -21.46
CA LEU A 482 -5.21 -0.82 -22.86
C LEU A 482 -4.21 -1.44 -23.85
N PHE A 483 -2.91 -1.47 -23.53
CA PHE A 483 -1.91 -2.19 -24.33
C PHE A 483 -2.14 -3.71 -24.29
N PHE A 484 -2.50 -4.26 -23.12
CA PHE A 484 -2.86 -5.67 -23.01
C PHE A 484 -4.14 -6.00 -23.80
N LEU A 485 -5.17 -5.16 -23.71
CA LEU A 485 -6.41 -5.31 -24.45
C LEU A 485 -6.17 -5.26 -25.97
N GLN A 486 -5.35 -4.32 -26.44
CA GLN A 486 -4.92 -4.25 -27.84
C GLN A 486 -4.26 -5.56 -28.29
N ALA A 487 -3.33 -6.10 -27.50
CA ALA A 487 -2.65 -7.35 -27.82
C ALA A 487 -3.62 -8.54 -27.90
N VAL A 488 -4.58 -8.62 -26.96
CA VAL A 488 -5.62 -9.66 -26.97
C VAL A 488 -6.53 -9.54 -28.19
N LEU A 489 -6.99 -8.34 -28.53
CA LEU A 489 -7.82 -8.11 -29.73
C LEU A 489 -7.09 -8.53 -31.01
N PHE A 490 -5.78 -8.23 -31.11
CA PHE A 490 -4.98 -8.66 -32.24
C PHE A 490 -4.82 -10.18 -32.31
N LEU A 491 -4.59 -10.85 -31.18
CA LEU A 491 -4.47 -12.32 -31.13
C LEU A 491 -5.79 -13.01 -31.50
N VAL A 492 -6.93 -12.46 -31.08
CA VAL A 492 -8.26 -12.93 -31.51
C VAL A 492 -8.44 -12.75 -33.01
N CYS A 493 -8.03 -11.60 -33.57
CA CYS A 493 -8.02 -11.37 -35.01
C CYS A 493 -7.15 -12.41 -35.75
N ALA A 494 -5.95 -12.69 -35.26
CA ALA A 494 -5.06 -13.69 -35.87
C ALA A 494 -5.66 -15.10 -35.81
N LEU A 495 -6.31 -15.47 -34.69
CA LEU A 495 -7.00 -16.75 -34.54
C LEU A 495 -8.17 -16.87 -35.53
N LEU A 496 -9.02 -15.85 -35.64
CA LEU A 496 -10.15 -15.83 -36.57
C LEU A 496 -9.70 -15.87 -38.03
N TYR A 497 -8.58 -15.22 -38.36
CA TYR A 497 -7.95 -15.32 -39.68
C TYR A 497 -7.51 -16.75 -40.00
N CYS A 498 -6.91 -17.45 -39.03
CA CYS A 498 -6.54 -18.87 -39.19
C CYS A 498 -7.75 -19.80 -39.30
N LEU A 499 -8.88 -19.47 -38.66
CA LEU A 499 -10.14 -20.22 -38.72
C LEU A 499 -10.98 -19.92 -39.98
N GLY A 500 -10.52 -19.02 -40.85
CA GLY A 500 -11.20 -18.68 -42.09
C GLY A 500 -12.49 -17.87 -41.93
N GLN A 501 -12.63 -17.12 -40.81
CA GLN A 501 -13.85 -16.36 -40.51
C GLN A 501 -13.69 -14.88 -40.89
N ASP A 502 -14.59 -14.33 -41.72
CA ASP A 502 -14.56 -12.92 -42.17
C ASP A 502 -14.72 -11.89 -41.04
N GLN A 503 -15.18 -12.33 -39.86
CA GLN A 503 -15.34 -11.49 -38.68
C GLN A 503 -14.01 -10.93 -38.14
N TYR A 504 -12.86 -11.49 -38.53
CA TYR A 504 -11.55 -10.99 -38.12
C TYR A 504 -11.33 -9.50 -38.46
N VAL A 505 -11.98 -9.01 -39.52
CA VAL A 505 -11.91 -7.61 -39.95
C VAL A 505 -12.42 -6.65 -38.87
N ALA A 506 -13.52 -6.99 -38.20
CA ALA A 506 -14.10 -6.14 -37.16
C ALA A 506 -13.14 -5.98 -35.97
N TRP A 507 -12.55 -7.11 -35.53
CA TRP A 507 -11.56 -7.12 -34.46
C TRP A 507 -10.27 -6.39 -34.85
N LEU A 508 -9.85 -6.48 -36.11
CA LEU A 508 -8.70 -5.74 -36.64
C LEU A 508 -8.92 -4.22 -36.58
N VAL A 509 -10.09 -3.74 -37.00
CA VAL A 509 -10.41 -2.30 -36.98
C VAL A 509 -10.48 -1.78 -35.55
N LEU A 510 -11.12 -2.53 -34.64
CA LEU A 510 -11.14 -2.19 -33.21
C LEU A 510 -9.72 -2.14 -32.61
N CYS A 511 -8.89 -3.14 -32.94
CA CYS A 511 -7.49 -3.15 -32.53
C CYS A 511 -6.74 -1.94 -33.07
N LEU A 512 -6.94 -1.58 -34.35
CA LEU A 512 -6.26 -0.45 -34.98
C LEU A 512 -6.63 0.87 -34.31
N ALA A 513 -7.92 1.11 -34.10
CA ALA A 513 -8.42 2.30 -33.42
C ALA A 513 -7.83 2.40 -32.01
N LEU A 514 -7.86 1.31 -31.24
CA LEU A 514 -7.29 1.26 -29.90
C LEU A 514 -5.77 1.51 -29.91
N SER A 515 -5.06 1.00 -30.91
CA SER A 515 -3.60 1.16 -31.05
C SER A 515 -3.22 2.64 -31.23
N TRP A 516 -4.00 3.40 -32.00
CA TRP A 516 -3.82 4.86 -32.15
C TRP A 516 -4.16 5.61 -30.87
N VAL A 517 -5.21 5.22 -30.15
CA VAL A 517 -5.52 5.81 -28.83
C VAL A 517 -4.38 5.57 -27.84
N ASN A 518 -3.75 4.38 -27.87
CA ASN A 518 -2.62 4.04 -27.03
C ASN A 518 -1.37 4.92 -27.29
N LEU A 519 -1.32 5.68 -28.39
CA LEU A 519 -0.28 6.69 -28.62
C LEU A 519 -0.29 7.78 -27.53
N LEU A 520 -1.47 8.07 -26.94
CA LEU A 520 -1.60 9.05 -25.86
C LEU A 520 -0.77 8.70 -24.63
N TYR A 521 -0.41 7.43 -24.42
CA TYR A 521 0.50 7.03 -23.35
C TYR A 521 1.84 7.78 -23.39
N PHE A 522 2.36 8.05 -24.59
CA PHE A 522 3.66 8.70 -24.76
C PHE A 522 3.66 10.20 -24.43
N SER A 523 2.48 10.80 -24.26
CA SER A 523 2.35 12.19 -23.80
C SER A 523 2.97 12.43 -22.41
N ARG A 524 3.01 11.38 -21.57
CA ARG A 524 3.53 11.38 -20.19
C ARG A 524 4.99 11.84 -20.07
N GLY A 525 5.78 11.65 -21.13
CA GLY A 525 7.20 12.03 -21.13
C GLY A 525 7.45 13.53 -21.09
N SER A 526 6.46 14.34 -21.47
CA SER A 526 6.54 15.80 -21.39
C SER A 526 5.70 16.32 -20.22
N LYS A 527 6.16 17.37 -19.53
CA LYS A 527 5.46 17.93 -18.36
C LYS A 527 4.10 18.50 -18.73
N ASN A 528 4.04 19.36 -19.74
CA ASN A 528 2.80 20.04 -20.11
C ASN A 528 1.76 19.04 -20.64
N MET A 529 2.11 18.23 -21.65
CA MET A 529 1.16 17.27 -22.21
C MET A 529 0.81 16.15 -21.21
N GLY A 530 1.76 15.74 -20.37
CA GLY A 530 1.52 14.71 -19.35
C GLY A 530 0.47 15.15 -18.33
N ILE A 531 0.53 16.38 -17.83
CA ILE A 531 -0.48 16.94 -16.91
C ILE A 531 -1.87 16.96 -17.59
N TYR A 532 -1.95 17.44 -18.83
CA TYR A 532 -3.21 17.42 -19.58
C TYR A 532 -3.75 16.00 -19.80
N SER A 533 -2.88 15.03 -20.11
CA SER A 533 -3.30 13.63 -20.30
C SER A 533 -3.86 13.02 -19.02
N VAL A 534 -3.28 13.31 -17.85
CA VAL A 534 -3.80 12.85 -16.55
C VAL A 534 -5.17 13.50 -16.26
N MET A 535 -5.32 14.77 -16.59
CA MET A 535 -6.59 15.49 -16.43
C MET A 535 -7.71 14.86 -17.29
N ILE A 536 -7.43 14.60 -18.57
CA ILE A 536 -8.37 13.91 -19.48
C ILE A 536 -8.74 12.53 -18.94
N GLN A 537 -7.75 11.74 -18.52
CA GLN A 537 -7.97 10.41 -17.97
C GLN A 537 -8.96 10.44 -16.79
N LYS A 538 -8.70 11.28 -15.78
CA LYS A 538 -9.55 11.34 -14.60
C LYS A 538 -10.94 11.88 -14.92
N MET A 539 -11.05 12.86 -15.82
CA MET A 539 -12.33 13.39 -16.27
C MET A 539 -13.17 12.30 -16.95
N VAL A 540 -12.57 11.48 -17.82
CA VAL A 540 -13.26 10.39 -18.52
C VAL A 540 -13.68 9.26 -17.57
N LEU A 541 -12.79 8.76 -16.71
CA LEU A 541 -13.08 7.62 -15.83
C LEU A 541 -14.03 7.99 -14.67
N GLY A 542 -13.90 9.20 -14.12
CA GLY A 542 -14.66 9.64 -12.95
C GLY A 542 -16.03 10.21 -13.30
N GLU A 543 -16.05 11.21 -14.20
CA GLU A 543 -17.23 12.06 -14.40
C GLU A 543 -18.09 11.59 -15.58
N ILE A 544 -17.49 11.20 -16.71
CA ILE A 544 -18.26 10.69 -17.86
C ILE A 544 -19.04 9.42 -17.49
N ARG A 545 -18.53 8.57 -16.60
CA ARG A 545 -19.27 7.37 -16.16
C ARG A 545 -20.58 7.71 -15.45
N ARG A 546 -20.59 8.70 -14.56
CA ARG A 546 -21.82 9.13 -13.85
C ARG A 546 -22.83 9.69 -14.83
N PHE A 547 -22.35 10.50 -15.77
CA PHE A 547 -23.14 11.02 -16.88
C PHE A 547 -23.72 9.89 -17.75
N LEU A 548 -22.89 8.90 -18.13
CA LEU A 548 -23.30 7.78 -18.98
C LEU A 548 -24.45 6.99 -18.35
N VAL A 549 -24.46 6.79 -17.03
CA VAL A 549 -25.58 6.11 -16.34
C VAL A 549 -26.88 6.88 -16.51
N VAL A 550 -26.88 8.19 -16.28
CA VAL A 550 -28.07 9.04 -16.50
C VAL A 550 -28.49 8.97 -17.97
N TYR A 551 -27.55 9.18 -18.89
CA TYR A 551 -27.81 9.13 -20.33
C TYR A 551 -28.40 7.78 -20.78
N MET A 552 -27.92 6.65 -20.26
CA MET A 552 -28.44 5.32 -20.60
C MET A 552 -29.90 5.12 -20.14
N VAL A 553 -30.29 5.67 -19.00
CA VAL A 553 -31.70 5.65 -18.55
C VAL A 553 -32.60 6.40 -19.54
N PHE A 554 -32.17 7.59 -19.99
CA PHE A 554 -32.88 8.36 -21.01
C PHE A 554 -32.91 7.61 -22.35
N LEU A 555 -31.76 7.09 -22.80
CA LEU A 555 -31.64 6.41 -24.09
C LEU A 555 -32.56 5.17 -24.16
N ILE A 556 -32.55 4.32 -23.13
CA ILE A 556 -33.40 3.12 -23.07
C ILE A 556 -34.88 3.52 -22.92
N GLY A 557 -35.18 4.49 -22.06
CA GLY A 557 -36.56 4.96 -21.84
C GLY A 557 -37.21 5.50 -23.11
N PHE A 558 -36.53 6.41 -23.82
CA PHE A 558 -37.06 6.96 -25.07
C PHE A 558 -37.04 5.94 -26.22
N SER A 559 -36.05 5.05 -26.27
CA SER A 559 -36.00 3.95 -27.25
C SER A 559 -37.22 3.03 -27.11
N THR A 560 -37.60 2.65 -25.89
CA THR A 560 -38.81 1.83 -25.67
C THR A 560 -40.08 2.56 -26.09
N ALA A 561 -40.22 3.85 -25.81
CA ALA A 561 -41.36 4.67 -26.23
C ALA A 561 -41.47 4.76 -27.78
N VAL A 562 -40.35 4.95 -28.48
CA VAL A 562 -40.30 4.97 -29.95
C VAL A 562 -40.66 3.61 -30.54
N VAL A 563 -40.13 2.51 -29.99
CA VAL A 563 -40.49 1.15 -30.44
C VAL A 563 -41.99 0.90 -30.28
N THR A 564 -42.59 1.26 -29.14
CA THR A 564 -44.03 1.07 -28.92
C THR A 564 -44.91 1.88 -29.87
N LEU A 565 -44.45 3.05 -30.29
CA LEU A 565 -45.17 3.88 -31.25
C LEU A 565 -45.11 3.30 -32.68
N LEU A 566 -44.06 2.54 -33.00
CA LEU A 566 -43.76 2.04 -34.34
C LEU A 566 -44.12 0.54 -34.55
N ASP A 567 -44.53 -0.18 -33.49
CA ASP A 567 -44.94 -1.60 -33.57
C ASP A 567 -46.37 -1.81 -34.10
N GLU A 568 -47.08 -0.73 -34.49
CA GLU A 568 -48.48 -0.78 -34.94
C GLU A 568 -48.67 -1.15 -36.43
N GLU A 569 -47.79 -1.99 -37.00
CA GLU A 569 -48.02 -2.64 -38.30
C GLU A 569 -48.54 -4.08 -38.14
N SER A 570 -49.79 -4.21 -37.70
CA SER A 570 -50.56 -5.44 -37.87
C SER A 570 -51.85 -5.28 -38.68
N ILE A 571 -52.28 -4.05 -39.00
CA ILE A 571 -53.60 -3.80 -39.63
C ILE A 571 -53.57 -3.92 -41.17
N ASN A 572 -52.42 -3.83 -41.84
CA ASN A 572 -52.36 -3.88 -43.32
C ASN A 572 -52.05 -5.27 -43.91
N LYS A 573 -52.14 -6.36 -43.13
CA LYS A 573 -52.06 -7.72 -43.69
C LYS A 573 -53.37 -8.16 -44.36
N ASP A 574 -54.51 -7.57 -44.01
CA ASP A 574 -55.81 -7.98 -44.56
C ASP A 574 -56.06 -7.50 -46.00
N GLN A 575 -55.35 -6.48 -46.48
CA GLN A 575 -55.45 -6.06 -47.89
C GLN A 575 -54.61 -6.91 -48.85
N ARG A 576 -53.61 -7.66 -48.37
CA ARG A 576 -52.72 -8.47 -49.22
C ARG A 576 -53.22 -9.91 -49.42
N ALA A 577 -54.16 -10.38 -48.60
CA ALA A 577 -54.85 -11.66 -48.82
C ALA A 577 -55.96 -11.58 -49.89
N ASN A 578 -56.55 -10.39 -50.09
CA ASN A 578 -57.67 -10.19 -51.03
C ASN A 578 -57.24 -9.91 -52.47
N ILE A 579 -55.94 -9.86 -52.76
CA ILE A 579 -55.40 -9.66 -54.12
C ILE A 579 -54.95 -10.99 -54.76
N SER A 580 -54.81 -12.06 -53.97
CA SER A 580 -54.37 -13.39 -54.44
C SER A 580 -55.47 -14.34 -54.94
N GLU A 581 -56.73 -13.88 -55.09
CA GLU A 581 -57.83 -14.70 -55.63
C GLU A 581 -58.27 -14.36 -57.06
N ASN A 582 -57.79 -13.28 -57.68
CA ASN A 582 -58.28 -12.82 -58.99
C ASN A 582 -57.31 -12.94 -60.18
N GLN A 583 -56.22 -13.71 -60.08
CA GLN A 583 -55.34 -14.00 -61.21
C GLN A 583 -54.97 -15.49 -61.28
N ARG A 584 -55.99 -16.33 -61.46
CA ARG A 584 -55.84 -17.60 -62.17
C ARG A 584 -56.79 -17.54 -63.35
N ASN A 585 -56.33 -16.99 -64.46
CA ASN A 585 -56.72 -17.39 -65.80
C ASN A 585 -55.83 -16.68 -66.82
N GLU A 586 -55.40 -17.49 -67.78
CA GLU A 586 -54.72 -17.16 -69.03
C GLU A 586 -53.19 -17.03 -69.01
N SER A 587 -52.63 -17.63 -70.05
CA SER A 587 -51.37 -18.33 -70.12
C SER A 587 -50.49 -17.76 -71.23
N SER A 588 -49.18 -17.87 -71.01
CA SER A 588 -48.11 -18.03 -72.01
C SER A 588 -47.72 -16.83 -72.87
N GLU A 589 -46.50 -16.30 -72.66
CA GLU A 589 -45.30 -16.55 -73.50
C GLU A 589 -44.17 -15.55 -73.15
N GLY A 590 -42.91 -16.01 -73.26
CA GLY A 590 -41.75 -15.14 -73.51
C GLY A 590 -40.75 -14.95 -72.37
N GLN A 591 -39.64 -15.67 -72.45
CA GLN A 591 -38.42 -15.53 -71.63
C GLN A 591 -37.67 -14.21 -71.89
N SER A 592 -37.12 -13.59 -70.84
CA SER A 592 -35.70 -13.20 -70.81
C SER A 592 -35.23 -12.95 -69.38
N LYS A 593 -34.05 -13.51 -69.09
CA LYS A 593 -33.31 -13.39 -67.83
C LYS A 593 -32.73 -11.98 -67.71
N GLN A 594 -32.94 -11.35 -66.57
CA GLN A 594 -32.06 -10.30 -66.07
C GLN A 594 -32.02 -10.42 -64.56
N ASP A 595 -31.00 -11.13 -64.06
CA ASP A 595 -30.65 -11.19 -62.64
C ASP A 595 -30.15 -9.81 -62.22
N SER A 596 -31.07 -8.94 -61.82
CA SER A 596 -30.78 -7.79 -60.97
C SER A 596 -30.79 -8.27 -59.53
N SER A 597 -29.64 -8.74 -59.05
CA SER A 597 -29.36 -8.82 -57.61
C SER A 597 -29.16 -7.40 -57.06
N ASP A 598 -30.23 -6.60 -57.09
CA ASP A 598 -30.43 -5.58 -56.08
C ASP A 598 -30.92 -6.34 -54.84
N GLU A 599 -29.97 -6.73 -53.99
CA GLU A 599 -30.28 -6.90 -52.57
C GLU A 599 -30.77 -5.53 -52.09
N HIS A 600 -32.07 -5.30 -52.26
CA HIS A 600 -32.78 -4.22 -51.61
C HIS A 600 -32.62 -4.50 -50.12
N CYS A 601 -31.60 -3.88 -49.53
CA CYS A 601 -31.31 -3.91 -48.12
C CYS A 601 -32.64 -3.65 -47.42
N LYS A 602 -33.21 -4.68 -46.77
CA LYS A 602 -34.36 -4.49 -45.88
C LYS A 602 -33.83 -3.57 -44.78
N LYS A 603 -34.00 -2.27 -44.95
CA LYS A 603 -33.83 -1.30 -43.87
C LYS A 603 -34.80 -1.75 -42.79
N ASN A 604 -34.25 -2.35 -41.74
CA ASN A 604 -35.05 -2.89 -40.67
C ASN A 604 -35.85 -1.73 -40.07
N ALA A 605 -37.17 -1.78 -40.18
CA ALA A 605 -38.06 -0.92 -39.42
C ALA A 605 -37.72 -1.03 -37.92
N PHE A 606 -38.02 0.00 -37.13
CA PHE A 606 -37.74 0.18 -35.69
C PHE A 606 -38.38 -0.87 -34.73
N LYS A 607 -38.41 -2.14 -35.13
CA LYS A 607 -39.04 -3.26 -34.41
C LYS A 607 -38.16 -3.84 -33.30
N SER A 608 -36.86 -3.56 -33.33
CA SER A 608 -35.92 -4.03 -32.31
C SER A 608 -35.44 -2.87 -31.46
N ILE A 609 -35.59 -3.01 -30.13
CA ILE A 609 -35.10 -2.04 -29.14
C ILE A 609 -33.62 -1.73 -29.37
N TYR A 610 -32.80 -2.71 -29.74
CA TYR A 610 -31.38 -2.48 -30.03
C TYR A 610 -31.15 -1.54 -31.23
N PHE A 611 -31.89 -1.74 -32.31
CA PHE A 611 -31.77 -0.91 -33.51
C PHE A 611 -32.26 0.52 -33.25
N THR A 612 -33.42 0.66 -32.60
CA THR A 612 -33.96 1.98 -32.21
C THR A 612 -33.04 2.72 -31.25
N THR A 613 -32.42 2.03 -30.31
CA THR A 613 -31.43 2.59 -29.38
C THR A 613 -30.21 3.13 -30.12
N LEU A 614 -29.72 2.41 -31.13
CA LEU A 614 -28.59 2.86 -31.96
C LEU A 614 -28.96 4.06 -32.83
N GLU A 615 -30.15 4.08 -33.43
CA GLU A 615 -30.61 5.23 -34.20
C GLU A 615 -30.80 6.47 -33.31
N LEU A 616 -31.41 6.33 -32.13
CA LEU A 616 -31.52 7.43 -31.15
C LEU A 616 -30.13 7.92 -30.70
N PHE A 617 -29.18 7.00 -30.51
CA PHE A 617 -27.80 7.36 -30.21
C PHE A 617 -27.15 8.15 -31.35
N LYS A 618 -27.35 7.74 -32.62
CA LYS A 618 -26.90 8.51 -33.79
C LYS A 618 -27.54 9.90 -33.83
N PHE A 619 -28.82 10.02 -33.50
CA PHE A 619 -29.49 11.33 -33.37
C PHE A 619 -28.82 12.23 -32.34
N THR A 620 -28.39 11.71 -31.18
CA THR A 620 -27.69 12.54 -30.18
C THR A 620 -26.31 13.03 -30.60
N ILE A 621 -25.64 12.30 -31.50
CA ILE A 621 -24.36 12.73 -32.10
C ILE A 621 -24.59 13.72 -33.26
N GLY A 622 -25.80 13.75 -33.83
CA GLY A 622 -26.17 14.58 -34.97
C GLY A 622 -26.08 13.87 -36.33
N MET A 623 -26.03 12.53 -36.34
CA MET A 623 -25.95 11.68 -37.55
C MET A 623 -27.24 10.89 -37.82
N GLY A 624 -28.37 11.34 -37.28
CA GLY A 624 -29.64 10.61 -37.44
C GLY A 624 -30.36 10.99 -38.73
N ASP A 625 -30.71 9.98 -39.53
CA ASP A 625 -31.48 10.15 -40.76
C ASP A 625 -32.98 10.05 -40.49
N LEU A 626 -33.73 11.11 -40.82
CA LEU A 626 -35.19 11.17 -40.66
C LEU A 626 -35.97 10.51 -41.81
N GLU A 627 -35.29 10.02 -42.86
CA GLU A 627 -35.86 9.57 -44.14
C GLU A 627 -36.81 8.35 -44.06
N PHE A 628 -37.07 7.79 -42.88
CA PHE A 628 -37.86 6.56 -42.70
C PHE A 628 -39.24 6.78 -42.05
N THR A 629 -39.64 8.03 -41.84
CA THR A 629 -40.78 8.37 -40.95
C THR A 629 -42.11 8.62 -41.67
N ASP A 630 -42.11 8.75 -43.00
CA ASP A 630 -43.32 9.00 -43.81
C ASP A 630 -44.29 7.79 -43.90
N GLN A 631 -43.90 6.63 -43.36
CA GLN A 631 -44.67 5.38 -43.47
C GLN A 631 -45.56 5.07 -42.26
N TYR A 632 -45.59 5.91 -41.21
CA TYR A 632 -46.29 5.62 -39.95
C TYR A 632 -47.46 6.55 -39.64
N ARG A 633 -48.51 5.98 -39.02
CA ARG A 633 -49.80 6.66 -38.75
C ARG A 633 -49.71 7.81 -37.75
N TYR A 634 -48.75 7.79 -36.83
CA TYR A 634 -48.53 8.82 -35.81
C TYR A 634 -47.18 9.53 -35.96
N ALA A 635 -46.81 9.92 -37.19
CA ALA A 635 -45.57 10.64 -37.47
C ALA A 635 -45.41 11.92 -36.62
N GLU A 636 -46.50 12.65 -36.37
CA GLU A 636 -46.49 13.87 -35.53
C GLU A 636 -46.06 13.59 -34.08
N VAL A 637 -46.55 12.50 -33.48
CA VAL A 637 -46.18 12.11 -32.10
C VAL A 637 -44.72 11.69 -32.05
N PHE A 638 -44.23 11.02 -33.10
CA PHE A 638 -42.83 10.63 -33.22
C PHE A 638 -41.91 11.86 -33.27
N TYR A 639 -42.23 12.87 -34.09
CA TYR A 639 -41.42 14.10 -34.16
C TYR A 639 -41.42 14.86 -32.84
N VAL A 640 -42.57 14.99 -32.17
CA VAL A 640 -42.64 15.64 -30.86
C VAL A 640 -41.78 14.90 -29.84
N LEU A 641 -41.85 13.57 -29.79
CA LEU A 641 -41.07 12.76 -28.85
C LEU A 641 -39.57 12.83 -29.14
N LEU A 642 -39.18 12.87 -30.42
CA LEU A 642 -37.78 13.05 -30.84
C LEU A 642 -37.25 14.44 -30.49
N ILE A 643 -38.04 15.50 -30.70
CA ILE A 643 -37.65 16.88 -30.33
C ILE A 643 -37.49 17.00 -28.82
N VAL A 644 -38.45 16.47 -28.03
CA VAL A 644 -38.34 16.45 -26.57
C VAL A 644 -37.10 15.69 -26.12
N TYR A 645 -36.81 14.55 -26.74
CA TYR A 645 -35.60 13.79 -26.47
C TYR A 645 -34.33 14.59 -26.78
N ILE A 646 -34.23 15.21 -27.95
CA ILE A 646 -33.05 16.00 -28.36
C ILE A 646 -32.86 17.20 -27.43
N VAL A 647 -33.92 17.94 -27.12
CA VAL A 647 -33.86 19.11 -26.23
C VAL A 647 -33.47 18.69 -24.81
N MET A 648 -34.11 17.66 -24.26
CA MET A 648 -33.80 17.18 -22.91
C MET A 648 -32.38 16.62 -22.83
N THR A 649 -31.95 15.81 -23.80
CA THR A 649 -30.59 15.28 -23.83
C THR A 649 -29.56 16.37 -24.01
N TYR A 650 -29.76 17.36 -24.90
CA TYR A 650 -28.82 18.46 -25.12
C TYR A 650 -28.70 19.37 -23.88
N ILE A 651 -29.82 19.71 -23.24
CA ILE A 651 -29.85 20.48 -21.98
C ILE A 651 -29.11 19.72 -20.88
N LEU A 652 -29.34 18.41 -20.75
CA LEU A 652 -28.66 17.56 -19.77
C LEU A 652 -27.15 17.43 -20.10
N MET A 653 -26.79 17.24 -21.37
CA MET A 653 -25.40 17.13 -21.82
C MET A 653 -24.62 18.40 -21.49
N LEU A 654 -25.14 19.58 -21.85
CA LEU A 654 -24.41 20.83 -21.61
C LEU A 654 -24.37 21.21 -20.14
N ASN A 655 -25.52 21.20 -19.44
CA ASN A 655 -25.58 21.75 -18.08
C ASN A 655 -24.83 20.89 -17.06
N MET A 656 -24.92 19.55 -17.16
CA MET A 656 -24.18 18.67 -16.26
C MET A 656 -22.69 18.63 -16.61
N LEU A 657 -22.32 18.60 -17.90
CA LEU A 657 -20.90 18.53 -18.30
C LEU A 657 -20.16 19.82 -17.92
N ILE A 658 -20.73 20.99 -18.19
CA ILE A 658 -20.08 22.28 -17.87
C ILE A 658 -19.93 22.45 -16.35
N ALA A 659 -20.97 22.11 -15.58
CA ALA A 659 -20.93 22.20 -14.12
C ALA A 659 -19.87 21.26 -13.52
N LEU A 660 -19.80 20.01 -13.99
CA LEU A 660 -18.83 19.03 -13.51
C LEU A 660 -17.41 19.34 -13.97
N MET A 661 -17.22 19.88 -15.18
CA MET A 661 -15.90 20.24 -15.67
C MET A 661 -15.30 21.42 -14.91
N ASN A 662 -16.04 22.52 -14.73
CA ASN A 662 -15.47 23.73 -14.12
C ASN A 662 -15.05 23.52 -12.66
N GLN A 663 -15.88 22.88 -11.84
CA GLN A 663 -15.52 22.64 -10.43
C GLN A 663 -14.35 21.66 -10.28
N ARG A 664 -14.26 20.67 -11.17
CA ARG A 664 -13.24 19.64 -11.09
C ARG A 664 -11.89 20.09 -11.63
N VAL A 665 -11.83 20.90 -12.69
CA VAL A 665 -10.56 21.29 -13.31
C VAL A 665 -9.63 22.03 -12.33
N ASP A 666 -10.17 22.93 -11.50
CA ASP A 666 -9.37 23.71 -10.55
C ASP A 666 -8.75 22.82 -9.46
N GLU A 667 -9.56 22.00 -8.79
CA GLU A 667 -9.09 21.03 -7.78
C GLU A 667 -8.14 19.98 -8.38
N MET A 668 -8.41 19.54 -9.61
CA MET A 668 -7.62 18.52 -10.29
C MET A 668 -6.27 19.02 -10.80
N SER A 669 -6.08 20.31 -11.03
CA SER A 669 -4.83 20.85 -11.56
C SER A 669 -3.64 20.57 -10.63
N VAL A 670 -3.81 20.74 -9.32
CA VAL A 670 -2.76 20.49 -8.31
C VAL A 670 -2.52 18.99 -8.13
N GLU A 671 -3.59 18.21 -8.01
CA GLU A 671 -3.50 16.77 -7.81
C GLU A 671 -2.92 16.06 -9.06
N SER A 672 -3.28 16.51 -10.26
CA SER A 672 -2.81 15.95 -11.54
C SER A 672 -1.30 16.14 -11.73
N ALA A 673 -0.72 17.24 -11.24
CA ALA A 673 0.73 17.43 -11.28
C ALA A 673 1.44 16.37 -10.42
N ASN A 674 0.93 16.08 -9.23
CA ASN A 674 1.49 15.04 -8.35
C ASN A 674 1.29 13.63 -8.94
N ILE A 675 0.14 13.36 -9.54
CA ILE A 675 -0.13 12.08 -10.21
C ILE A 675 0.73 11.91 -11.45
N TRP A 676 0.95 12.98 -12.23
CA TRP A 676 1.87 12.94 -13.36
C TRP A 676 3.29 12.60 -12.89
N LYS A 677 3.75 13.17 -11.77
CA LYS A 677 5.04 12.78 -11.17
C LYS A 677 5.07 11.31 -10.77
N LEU A 678 4.00 10.79 -10.17
CA LEU A 678 3.88 9.36 -9.86
C LEU A 678 3.92 8.49 -11.13
N GLN A 679 3.14 8.83 -12.15
CA GLN A 679 3.15 8.13 -13.44
C GLN A 679 4.55 8.16 -14.08
N ARG A 680 5.23 9.31 -14.01
CA ARG A 680 6.63 9.43 -14.46
C ARG A 680 7.54 8.51 -13.65
N ALA A 681 7.40 8.46 -12.33
CA ALA A 681 8.17 7.56 -11.47
C ALA A 681 7.95 6.08 -11.83
N ILE A 682 6.68 5.65 -12.04
CA ILE A 682 6.33 4.31 -12.50
C ILE A 682 7.05 4.00 -13.82
N THR A 683 6.96 4.89 -14.80
CA THR A 683 7.62 4.66 -16.10
C THR A 683 9.15 4.61 -15.97
N THR A 684 9.76 5.42 -15.11
CA THR A 684 11.20 5.38 -14.86
C THR A 684 11.62 4.03 -14.29
N LEU A 685 10.89 3.53 -13.27
CA LEU A 685 11.20 2.24 -12.64
C LEU A 685 10.94 1.05 -13.57
N ASP A 686 9.89 1.10 -14.39
CA ASP A 686 9.62 0.07 -15.38
C ASP A 686 10.71 0.02 -16.46
N MET A 687 11.24 1.17 -16.89
CA MET A 687 12.38 1.23 -17.81
C MET A 687 13.67 0.73 -17.15
N GLU A 688 13.87 1.05 -15.87
CA GLU A 688 15.01 0.55 -15.10
C GLU A 688 14.96 -0.96 -14.98
N TRP A 689 13.79 -1.54 -14.76
CA TRP A 689 13.62 -2.99 -14.61
C TRP A 689 14.04 -3.76 -15.87
N ILE A 690 13.70 -3.24 -17.05
CA ILE A 690 14.04 -3.82 -18.37
C ILE A 690 15.55 -3.82 -18.63
N LEU A 691 16.32 -2.96 -17.96
CA LEU A 691 17.77 -2.90 -18.16
C LEU A 691 18.47 -4.18 -17.68
N PRO A 692 19.43 -4.72 -18.46
CA PRO A 692 20.30 -5.79 -17.99
C PRO A 692 21.14 -5.33 -16.80
N GLN A 693 21.47 -6.26 -15.91
CA GLN A 693 22.11 -5.98 -14.62
C GLN A 693 23.46 -5.23 -14.76
N CYS A 694 24.21 -5.47 -15.85
CA CYS A 694 25.45 -4.74 -16.15
C CYS A 694 25.23 -3.23 -16.40
N LEU A 695 24.10 -2.85 -17.01
CA LEU A 695 23.76 -1.45 -17.24
C LEU A 695 23.21 -0.80 -15.97
N LYS A 696 22.48 -1.54 -15.13
CA LYS A 696 22.02 -1.06 -13.82
C LYS A 696 23.16 -0.60 -12.94
N ILE A 697 24.25 -1.37 -12.87
CA ILE A 697 25.44 -0.99 -12.07
C ILE A 697 26.09 0.30 -12.62
N LYS A 698 26.18 0.45 -13.95
CA LYS A 698 26.80 1.64 -14.58
C LYS A 698 25.95 2.91 -14.49
N LEU A 699 24.63 2.75 -14.47
CA LEU A 699 23.66 3.84 -14.43
C LEU A 699 23.15 4.13 -13.01
N ARG A 700 23.75 3.52 -11.98
CA ARG A 700 23.43 3.80 -10.58
C ARG A 700 23.60 5.31 -10.29
N SER A 701 22.58 5.89 -9.66
CA SER A 701 22.61 7.27 -9.20
C SER A 701 23.41 7.41 -7.90
N GLY A 702 23.96 8.59 -7.66
CA GLY A 702 24.82 8.87 -6.50
C GLY A 702 26.29 8.51 -6.69
N GLN A 703 27.08 8.85 -5.68
CA GLN A 703 28.52 8.64 -5.60
C GLN A 703 28.87 8.02 -4.24
N GLU A 704 29.91 7.20 -4.23
CA GLU A 704 30.47 6.69 -2.98
C GLU A 704 31.31 7.78 -2.33
N LYS A 705 30.93 8.21 -1.12
CA LYS A 705 31.67 9.21 -0.33
C LYS A 705 32.02 8.62 1.03
N ASP A 706 33.22 8.93 1.50
CA ASP A 706 33.63 8.66 2.88
C ASP A 706 33.12 9.79 3.78
N LEU A 707 32.26 9.44 4.73
CA LEU A 707 31.63 10.40 5.63
C LEU A 707 32.44 10.63 6.91
N GLY A 708 33.62 10.02 7.01
CA GLY A 708 34.54 10.20 8.13
C GLY A 708 34.06 9.47 9.38
N GLY A 709 34.29 8.15 9.43
CA GLY A 709 34.17 7.38 10.65
C GLY A 709 35.49 7.42 11.43
N GLY A 710 35.43 7.68 12.74
CA GLY A 710 36.64 7.95 13.53
C GLY A 710 37.73 6.87 13.48
N GLN A 711 37.37 5.58 13.46
CA GLN A 711 38.32 4.45 13.44
C GLN A 711 38.25 3.56 12.18
N GLU A 712 37.09 3.50 11.50
CA GLU A 712 36.89 2.83 10.22
C GLU A 712 36.19 3.81 9.25
N PRO A 713 36.59 3.87 7.96
CA PRO A 713 35.94 4.74 6.99
C PRO A 713 34.48 4.33 6.79
N ASP A 714 33.55 5.28 6.94
CA ASP A 714 32.11 5.06 6.75
C ASP A 714 31.77 5.40 5.30
N LEU A 715 32.07 4.44 4.42
CA LEU A 715 31.81 4.55 2.98
C LEU A 715 30.33 4.32 2.70
N ARG A 716 29.68 5.33 2.12
CA ARG A 716 28.26 5.26 1.76
C ARG A 716 28.01 5.75 0.35
N TRP A 717 26.97 5.18 -0.25
CA TRP A 717 26.44 5.63 -1.52
C TRP A 717 25.50 6.80 -1.26
N CYS A 718 25.98 8.00 -1.52
CA CYS A 718 25.29 9.24 -1.24
C CYS A 718 24.83 9.93 -2.52
N PHE A 719 23.70 10.62 -2.46
CA PHE A 719 23.18 11.47 -3.52
C PHE A 719 23.28 12.93 -3.11
N SER A 720 24.05 13.72 -3.86
CA SER A 720 24.18 15.16 -3.65
C SER A 720 22.98 15.90 -4.23
N VAL A 721 22.30 16.67 -3.39
CA VAL A 721 21.20 17.54 -3.76
C VAL A 721 21.56 18.96 -3.40
N GLU A 722 21.58 19.83 -4.40
CA GLU A 722 21.71 21.27 -4.23
C GLU A 722 20.35 21.87 -3.89
N GLU A 723 20.25 22.44 -2.69
CA GLU A 723 19.09 23.12 -2.15
C GLU A 723 19.39 24.62 -2.07
N VAL A 724 18.43 25.46 -2.46
CA VAL A 724 18.52 26.92 -2.30
C VAL A 724 17.46 27.33 -1.28
N ASN A 725 17.90 27.73 -0.10
CA ASN A 725 17.01 28.14 0.99
C ASN A 725 17.38 29.52 1.52
N TRP A 726 16.60 30.52 1.10
CA TRP A 726 16.76 31.91 1.54
C TRP A 726 16.42 32.14 3.02
N ASN A 727 15.65 31.24 3.64
CA ASN A 727 15.16 31.40 5.01
C ASN A 727 16.08 30.76 6.07
N GLN A 728 16.93 29.80 5.70
CA GLN A 728 17.71 28.98 6.65
C GLN A 728 19.24 29.13 6.53
N TRP A 729 19.73 30.17 5.85
CA TRP A 729 21.14 30.35 5.49
C TRP A 729 22.16 30.37 6.67
N ASN A 730 21.72 30.56 7.91
CA ASN A 730 22.57 30.59 9.11
C ASN A 730 22.46 29.35 10.04
N ARG A 731 21.77 28.28 9.62
CA ARG A 731 21.55 27.08 10.48
C ARG A 731 22.39 25.87 10.08
N ASN A 732 23.36 26.02 9.17
CA ASN A 732 24.11 24.90 8.63
C ASN A 732 25.06 24.32 9.68
N LEU A 733 24.73 23.12 10.15
CA LEU A 733 25.45 22.41 11.20
C LEU A 733 26.35 21.35 10.54
N GLY A 734 27.66 21.45 10.74
CA GLY A 734 28.58 20.34 10.48
C GLY A 734 28.94 20.10 9.02
N VAL A 735 29.20 21.18 8.27
CA VAL A 735 29.77 21.20 6.91
C VAL A 735 30.99 20.25 6.79
N ILE A 736 31.05 19.46 5.72
CA ILE A 736 32.20 18.59 5.39
C ILE A 736 33.32 19.40 4.73
N THR A 737 32.95 20.24 3.75
CA THR A 737 33.84 21.08 2.96
C THR A 737 33.30 22.50 2.90
N GLU A 738 34.12 23.50 3.23
CA GLU A 738 33.67 24.91 3.24
C GLU A 738 33.45 25.47 1.82
N ASP A 739 34.09 24.86 0.81
CA ASP A 739 34.04 25.33 -0.58
C ASP A 739 33.31 24.36 -1.53
N PRO A 740 32.62 24.86 -2.57
CA PRO A 740 31.96 24.06 -3.61
C PRO A 740 32.94 23.46 -4.64
N GLY A 741 34.22 23.81 -4.57
CA GLY A 741 35.25 23.28 -5.47
C GLY A 741 35.74 21.91 -5.02
N GLU A 742 35.59 20.89 -5.85
CA GLU A 742 36.38 19.66 -5.72
C GLU A 742 37.87 20.04 -5.82
N CYS A 743 38.56 20.16 -4.69
CA CYS A 743 40.01 20.15 -4.68
C CYS A 743 40.46 18.79 -5.21
N LEU A 744 40.81 18.76 -6.51
CA LEU A 744 41.54 17.66 -7.13
C LEU A 744 42.62 17.20 -6.14
N PRO A 745 42.67 15.90 -5.78
CA PRO A 745 43.74 15.42 -4.93
C PRO A 745 45.07 15.77 -5.60
N VAL A 746 45.88 16.56 -4.91
CA VAL A 746 47.23 16.93 -5.33
C VAL A 746 47.98 15.62 -5.56
N SER A 747 48.20 15.28 -6.83
CA SER A 747 49.04 14.15 -7.21
C SER A 747 50.46 14.43 -6.72
N SER A 748 50.90 13.68 -5.72
CA SER A 748 52.31 13.62 -5.32
C SER A 748 53.19 13.23 -6.52
N PRO A 749 54.35 13.88 -6.73
CA PRO A 749 55.12 13.71 -7.95
C PRO A 749 56.05 12.51 -7.84
N THR A 750 55.65 11.31 -8.30
CA THR A 750 56.61 10.28 -8.74
C THR A 750 55.93 9.22 -9.59
N GLU A 751 56.05 9.35 -10.92
CA GLU A 751 56.73 8.39 -11.81
C GLU A 751 56.33 8.62 -13.27
N LEU A 752 57.37 8.59 -14.10
CA LEU A 752 57.39 8.92 -15.51
C LEU A 752 56.74 7.83 -16.39
N GLN A 753 56.10 8.30 -17.47
CA GLN A 753 55.93 7.68 -18.80
C GLN A 753 54.92 6.53 -18.99
N ARG A 754 53.83 6.86 -19.71
CA ARG A 754 53.60 6.46 -21.14
C ARG A 754 52.30 7.09 -21.68
N GLU A 755 52.40 7.90 -22.73
CA GLU A 755 51.26 8.36 -23.56
C GLU A 755 50.84 7.27 -24.60
N PRO A 756 49.84 7.52 -25.49
CA PRO A 756 48.42 7.66 -25.17
C PRO A 756 47.59 6.69 -26.03
N ASN A 757 46.39 6.31 -25.59
CA ASN A 757 45.49 5.49 -26.41
C ASN A 757 44.08 6.09 -26.49
N GLN A 758 43.76 6.62 -27.68
CA GLN A 758 42.48 6.90 -28.39
C GLN A 758 41.11 7.03 -27.66
N ARG A 759 41.03 7.09 -26.34
CA ARG A 759 39.78 7.23 -25.56
C ARG A 759 39.37 8.69 -25.27
N GLY A 760 40.23 9.66 -25.60
CA GLY A 760 39.99 11.09 -25.34
C GLY A 760 39.01 11.79 -26.30
N LEU A 761 38.70 11.22 -27.47
CA LEU A 761 37.89 11.90 -28.48
C LEU A 761 36.37 11.84 -28.19
N LEU A 762 35.88 10.79 -27.54
CA LEU A 762 34.45 10.66 -27.22
C LEU A 762 34.05 11.45 -25.96
N GLN A 763 34.94 11.60 -24.99
CA GLN A 763 34.69 12.41 -23.80
C GLN A 763 34.76 13.92 -24.10
N THR A 764 35.66 14.35 -24.99
CA THR A 764 35.75 15.75 -25.42
C THR A 764 34.56 16.17 -26.29
N LEU A 765 33.99 15.26 -27.09
CA LEU A 765 32.74 15.51 -27.80
C LEU A 765 31.54 15.65 -26.84
N SER A 766 31.43 14.84 -25.79
CA SER A 766 30.31 14.97 -24.84
C SER A 766 30.32 16.29 -24.05
N LYS A 767 31.50 16.77 -23.63
CA LYS A 767 31.66 18.03 -22.88
C LYS A 767 31.40 19.28 -23.74
N ARG A 768 31.70 19.22 -25.05
CA ARG A 768 31.49 20.34 -25.98
C ARG A 768 30.03 20.55 -26.35
N TRP A 769 29.17 19.54 -26.16
CA TRP A 769 27.73 19.63 -26.39
C TRP A 769 26.97 20.16 -25.17
N THR A 770 27.36 19.77 -23.95
CA THR A 770 26.79 20.33 -22.71
C THR A 770 27.06 21.84 -22.58
N GLN A 771 28.26 22.31 -22.94
CA GLN A 771 28.58 23.75 -22.92
C GLN A 771 27.83 24.56 -23.99
N ARG A 772 27.44 23.95 -25.13
CA ARG A 772 26.67 24.62 -26.18
C ARG A 772 25.17 24.73 -25.87
N GLN A 773 24.66 23.93 -24.95
CA GLN A 773 23.25 23.95 -24.55
C GLN A 773 23.00 24.98 -23.44
N GLN A 774 23.92 25.09 -22.48
CA GLN A 774 23.88 26.09 -21.41
C GLN A 774 23.93 27.53 -21.94
N HIS A 775 24.66 27.77 -23.03
CA HIS A 775 24.74 29.08 -23.67
C HIS A 775 23.51 29.44 -24.52
N ARG A 776 22.65 28.47 -24.86
CA ARG A 776 21.44 28.68 -25.66
C ARG A 776 20.22 28.98 -24.77
N ASP A 777 20.16 28.39 -23.58
CA ASP A 777 19.09 28.67 -22.60
C ASP A 777 19.24 30.06 -21.94
N GLU A 778 20.46 30.59 -21.81
CA GLU A 778 20.69 31.98 -21.34
C GLU A 778 20.28 33.05 -22.36
N GLN A 779 20.27 32.74 -23.66
CA GLN A 779 19.90 33.70 -24.72
C GLN A 779 18.40 33.73 -25.03
N GLU A 780 17.61 32.71 -24.65
CA GLU A 780 16.15 32.69 -24.87
C GLU A 780 15.34 33.31 -23.71
N LEU A 781 15.98 33.65 -22.58
CA LEU A 781 15.32 34.27 -21.41
C LEU A 781 15.40 35.81 -21.36
N SER A 782 15.90 36.46 -22.42
CA SER A 782 15.93 37.94 -22.52
C SER A 782 15.52 38.37 -23.93
N PRO A 783 14.20 38.55 -24.19
CA PRO A 783 13.66 39.92 -24.27
C PRO A 783 12.13 40.00 -24.00
N LEU A 784 11.66 39.74 -22.77
CA LEU A 784 10.23 39.93 -22.43
C LEU A 784 9.97 40.73 -21.15
N ALA A 785 11.01 41.29 -20.51
CA ALA A 785 10.87 42.05 -19.25
C ALA A 785 10.91 43.58 -19.42
N GLU A 786 11.09 44.14 -20.62
CA GLU A 786 11.27 45.60 -20.80
C GLU A 786 10.06 46.37 -21.36
N ALA A 787 8.86 45.78 -21.43
CA ALA A 787 7.69 46.46 -22.01
C ALA A 787 6.50 46.66 -21.04
N SER A 788 6.74 46.94 -19.76
CA SER A 788 5.66 47.32 -18.83
C SER A 788 5.97 48.50 -17.89
N SER A 789 6.94 49.34 -18.23
CA SER A 789 7.18 50.62 -17.54
C SER A 789 7.28 51.78 -18.53
N SER A 790 6.15 52.15 -19.14
CA SER A 790 5.86 53.52 -19.58
C SER A 790 4.47 53.60 -20.22
N VAL A 791 3.53 54.14 -19.45
CA VAL A 791 2.48 55.14 -19.77
C VAL A 791 1.43 55.07 -18.66
#